data_AF-A0A2L2SVI5-F1
#
_entry.id   AF-A0A2L2SVI5-F1
#
_cell.length_a   1.000
_cell.length_b   1.000
_cell.length_c   1.000
_cell.angle_alpha   90.00
_cell.angle_beta   90.00
_cell.angle_gamma   90.00
#
_symmetry.space_group_name_H-M   'P 1'
#
loop_
_entity.id
_entity.type
_entity.pdbx_description
1 polymer ?
#
loop_
_entity_poly.entity_id
_entity_poly.type
_entity_poly.pdbx_seq_one_letter_code
_entity_poly.pdbx_strand_id
1 'polypeptide(L)'
;MGNHISYTASGCKVNLPENAGSLKGLQFDSKSRRFAGVPYAQPPIEKLRWRKPQPFPKNHVYGAPFDATQFGPVCPQANYSKNVSEHIPKHAYSEDCLRLNIWTPVPDPDVPNPKWPVMIWFHGGWFQVGDPSQEESMDPTELISTGKLQAIFVAVGYRLNVFGFLAGEALLEESRGEAVGNYGLWDQRLAMDWVYDNISAFGGDPENIILAGRSAGAYSVLAQTLYDFRGEDSQSRFTRMIMYSNAIPTQPKSVQECEEQFDELCEYFDIPKDLKGSEKLDRLRNISSDDLSSAIMELKNHTFRPVTDDLFIHSGIFGYYRDGSFACEFKKRGLKLLIGEVLDEDTLYAVTNPPDPNVASLRLQISNYYPPHVTDRLLKHYALPQTKEKEAWQKIFGRIVADGQVRAPSRYLVDNLVRNGVDIKNVWRYLIAYRLSFINNNVAPASFGVSHAMDRPIWNYSITHSPTPEERQLMDEWISDLRAFVNDEDGHDYGTSEATDLYDCSCRAYGDVGHIEWRSEDEFVRVKGIINDGIVTKTRGYRHDCIPSTVSALKELSFTVTATEDTTELFSLFNYDVIALGHNTGEYLSEEEVNSLTEFVHNGGGVVGIHAATSGMSSCTKYSNILGQVFNGHPPPEWITLEVESTGHFINKCDTLPGTDAAPDSAQTCPFNTNLLSANQFPWFDEVYTFKSHPRVPDKNREILLSVHQTTIENDERQSFPLSWTQTVGRGRVYYTALGHFDEAYRNSWYIETISRAIVWAAKQDQ
;
A
#
# COMPACT_ATOMS: atom_id res chain seq x y z
N MET A 1 1.93 27.22 0.49
CA MET A 1 1.57 26.42 1.67
C MET A 1 2.87 26.32 2.45
N GLY A 2 3.18 27.35 3.24
CA GLY A 2 4.52 27.55 3.81
C GLY A 2 4.65 27.06 5.26
N ASN A 3 5.88 26.96 5.75
CA ASN A 3 6.20 26.58 7.13
C ASN A 3 5.48 27.47 8.16
N HIS A 4 4.85 26.86 9.17
CA HIS A 4 4.27 27.57 10.32
C HIS A 4 5.32 27.98 11.36
N ILE A 5 6.54 27.42 11.30
CA ILE A 5 7.66 27.98 12.05
C ILE A 5 8.09 29.29 11.39
N SER A 6 7.81 30.39 12.08
CA SER A 6 8.55 31.62 11.88
C SER A 6 9.98 31.38 12.34
N TYR A 7 10.93 31.51 11.42
CA TYR A 7 12.34 31.53 11.72
C TYR A 7 12.99 32.73 11.04
N THR A 8 14.10 33.19 11.61
CA THR A 8 14.99 34.14 10.94
C THR A 8 16.12 33.38 10.27
N ALA A 9 16.34 33.65 8.99
CA ALA A 9 17.48 33.11 8.27
C ALA A 9 18.73 33.98 8.50
N SER A 10 19.84 33.36 8.86
CA SER A 10 21.16 33.98 8.95
C SER A 10 22.16 33.20 8.10
N GLY A 11 23.27 33.82 7.69
CA GLY A 11 24.30 33.13 6.92
C GLY A 11 25.15 32.21 7.79
N CYS A 12 25.43 31.00 7.33
CA CYS A 12 26.41 30.10 7.93
C CYS A 12 27.46 29.66 6.91
N LYS A 13 28.57 29.10 7.38
CA LYS A 13 29.68 28.64 6.53
C LYS A 13 30.19 27.28 6.98
N VAL A 14 30.52 26.42 6.02
CA VAL A 14 31.21 25.13 6.23
C VAL A 14 32.46 25.10 5.34
N ASN A 15 33.58 24.63 5.88
CA ASN A 15 34.79 24.38 5.09
C ASN A 15 34.84 22.89 4.77
N LEU A 16 34.99 22.56 3.49
CA LEU A 16 35.06 21.17 3.05
C LEU A 16 36.44 20.58 3.37
N PRO A 17 36.55 19.24 3.47
CA PRO A 17 37.82 18.56 3.71
C PRO A 17 38.86 18.84 2.61
N GLU A 18 40.13 18.48 2.89
CA GLU A 18 41.23 18.51 1.92
C GLU A 18 41.50 19.86 1.20
N ASN A 19 41.08 20.98 1.81
CA ASN A 19 41.13 22.31 1.20
C ASN A 19 40.30 22.42 -0.10
N ALA A 20 39.25 21.60 -0.24
CA ALA A 20 38.31 21.68 -1.35
C ALA A 20 37.49 22.98 -1.37
N GLY A 21 37.70 23.91 -0.43
CA GLY A 21 37.06 25.22 -0.40
C GLY A 21 36.01 25.32 0.69
N SER A 22 35.02 26.19 0.50
CA SER A 22 33.99 26.41 1.51
C SER A 22 32.64 26.74 0.90
N LEU A 23 31.57 26.39 1.62
CA LEU A 23 30.19 26.63 1.23
C LEU A 23 29.55 27.65 2.18
N LYS A 24 28.76 28.57 1.63
CA LYS A 24 27.93 29.50 2.38
C LYS A 24 26.48 29.01 2.34
N GLY A 25 25.90 28.71 3.49
CA GLY A 25 24.51 28.25 3.62
C GLY A 25 23.66 29.22 4.43
N LEU A 26 22.46 28.76 4.77
CA LEU A 26 21.52 29.44 5.66
C LEU A 26 21.37 28.66 6.97
N GLN A 27 21.30 29.36 8.09
CA GLN A 27 20.87 28.83 9.38
C GLN A 27 19.51 29.45 9.73
N PHE A 28 18.55 28.60 10.05
CA PHE A 28 17.19 28.99 10.46
C PHE A 28 17.10 28.91 11.99
N ASP A 29 17.41 30.03 12.66
CA ASP A 29 17.54 30.13 14.12
C ASP A 29 18.27 28.93 14.75
N SER A 30 17.61 28.19 15.65
CA SER A 30 18.09 26.95 16.27
C SER A 30 17.45 25.69 15.67
N LYS A 31 16.80 25.79 14.51
CA LYS A 31 15.99 24.73 13.91
C LYS A 31 16.82 23.82 13.01
N SER A 32 17.48 24.39 12.01
CA SER A 32 18.31 23.65 11.06
C SER A 32 19.29 24.58 10.35
N ARG A 33 20.27 24.00 9.66
CA ARG A 33 21.03 24.67 8.59
C ARG A 33 20.69 24.04 7.25
N ARG A 34 20.79 24.81 6.17
CA ARG A 34 20.61 24.37 4.79
C ARG A 34 21.72 24.87 3.87
N PHE A 35 22.26 23.97 3.07
CA PHE A 35 23.20 24.22 1.99
C PHE A 35 22.60 23.65 0.70
N ALA A 36 22.08 24.52 -0.15
CA ALA A 36 21.34 24.16 -1.36
C ALA A 36 22.17 24.34 -2.63
N GLY A 37 21.86 23.56 -3.67
CA GLY A 37 22.45 23.73 -5.00
C GLY A 37 23.94 23.35 -5.11
N VAL A 38 24.47 22.55 -4.19
CA VAL A 38 25.88 22.16 -4.13
C VAL A 38 26.18 21.19 -5.28
N PRO A 39 26.99 21.55 -6.29
CA PRO A 39 27.28 20.63 -7.38
C PRO A 39 28.19 19.50 -6.88
N TYR A 40 27.92 18.27 -7.28
CA TYR A 40 28.73 17.09 -6.93
C TYR A 40 29.45 16.46 -8.14
N ALA A 41 29.12 16.91 -9.36
CA ALA A 41 29.67 16.41 -10.61
C ALA A 41 29.84 17.54 -11.63
N GLN A 42 30.62 17.27 -12.69
CA GLN A 42 30.64 18.14 -13.86
C GLN A 42 29.25 18.15 -14.54
N PRO A 43 28.80 19.30 -15.09
CA PRO A 43 27.51 19.38 -15.76
C PRO A 43 27.41 18.38 -16.92
N PRO A 44 26.35 17.53 -17.00
CA PRO A 44 26.19 16.51 -18.03
C PRO A 44 25.64 17.09 -19.35
N ILE A 45 26.22 18.21 -19.80
CA ILE A 45 25.79 18.97 -20.98
C ILE A 45 26.61 18.63 -22.22
N GLU A 46 26.12 19.03 -23.39
CA GLU A 46 26.79 18.88 -24.68
C GLU A 46 27.26 17.42 -24.90
N LYS A 47 28.58 17.21 -25.04
CA LYS A 47 29.18 15.89 -25.25
C LYS A 47 29.05 14.97 -24.03
N LEU A 48 28.78 15.49 -22.83
CA LEU A 48 28.55 14.71 -21.61
C LEU A 48 27.09 14.24 -21.48
N ARG A 49 26.18 14.73 -22.33
CA ARG A 49 24.81 14.19 -22.41
C ARG A 49 24.86 12.71 -22.78
N TRP A 50 24.13 11.91 -22.02
CA TRP A 50 24.12 10.43 -22.08
C TRP A 50 25.49 9.79 -21.90
N ARG A 51 26.26 10.30 -20.92
CA ARG A 51 27.45 9.64 -20.40
C ARG A 51 27.35 9.45 -18.88
N LYS A 52 28.13 8.52 -18.35
CA LYS A 52 28.39 8.39 -16.91
C LYS A 52 28.83 9.76 -16.36
N PRO A 53 28.28 10.23 -15.23
CA PRO A 53 28.65 11.52 -14.66
C PRO A 53 30.15 11.55 -14.37
N GLN A 54 30.75 12.71 -14.59
CA GLN A 54 32.17 12.89 -14.39
C GLN A 54 32.41 13.58 -13.04
N PRO A 55 33.24 13.01 -12.15
CA PRO A 55 33.64 13.69 -10.94
C PRO A 55 34.34 15.00 -11.27
N PHE A 56 34.32 15.94 -10.32
CA PHE A 56 35.24 17.07 -10.40
C PHE A 56 36.70 16.56 -10.35
N PRO A 57 37.64 17.23 -11.03
CA PRO A 57 39.06 16.94 -10.86
C PRO A 57 39.45 16.99 -9.37
N LYS A 58 40.38 16.14 -8.93
CA LYS A 58 40.79 16.07 -7.50
C LYS A 58 41.29 17.40 -6.91
N ASN A 59 41.78 18.30 -7.76
CA ASN A 59 42.23 19.64 -7.37
C ASN A 59 41.13 20.71 -7.50
N HIS A 60 39.88 20.32 -7.70
CA HIS A 60 38.76 21.24 -7.72
C HIS A 60 38.60 21.88 -6.34
N VAL A 61 38.44 23.20 -6.35
CA VAL A 61 38.21 23.99 -5.14
C VAL A 61 36.95 24.80 -5.37
N TYR A 62 35.94 24.61 -4.53
CA TYR A 62 34.78 25.49 -4.45
C TYR A 62 35.29 26.90 -4.12
N GLY A 63 34.98 27.87 -4.99
CA GLY A 63 35.51 29.25 -4.94
C GLY A 63 35.13 30.05 -3.68
N ALA A 64 35.44 31.36 -3.65
CA ALA A 64 35.03 32.26 -2.56
C ALA A 64 33.55 32.02 -2.21
N PRO A 65 33.25 31.73 -0.92
CA PRO A 65 32.49 30.55 -0.54
C PRO A 65 31.34 30.27 -1.50
N PHE A 66 31.30 29.08 -2.09
CA PHE A 66 30.24 28.72 -3.03
C PHE A 66 28.87 29.03 -2.38
N ASP A 67 28.06 29.82 -3.07
CA ASP A 67 26.79 30.29 -2.55
C ASP A 67 25.76 29.17 -2.61
N ALA A 68 25.62 28.47 -1.48
CA ALA A 68 24.65 27.41 -1.26
C ALA A 68 23.42 27.93 -0.49
N THR A 69 23.07 29.21 -0.62
CA THR A 69 21.86 29.77 0.02
C THR A 69 20.60 29.60 -0.82
N GLN A 70 20.75 29.29 -2.11
CA GLN A 70 19.66 29.16 -3.08
C GLN A 70 19.65 27.76 -3.71
N PHE A 71 18.45 27.27 -4.01
CA PHE A 71 18.30 26.03 -4.76
C PHE A 71 18.84 26.17 -6.19
N GLY A 72 19.50 25.13 -6.67
CA GLY A 72 19.91 25.02 -8.07
C GLY A 72 18.76 24.57 -8.98
N PRO A 73 18.97 24.55 -10.31
CA PRO A 73 17.97 24.09 -11.25
C PRO A 73 17.67 22.59 -11.07
N VAL A 74 16.44 22.20 -11.39
CA VAL A 74 15.97 20.82 -11.43
C VAL A 74 16.31 20.21 -12.80
N CYS A 75 16.54 18.89 -12.87
CA CYS A 75 16.80 18.22 -14.14
C CYS A 75 15.61 18.35 -15.11
N PRO A 76 15.86 18.46 -16.43
CA PRO A 76 14.78 18.70 -17.39
C PRO A 76 13.81 17.52 -17.39
N GLN A 77 12.52 17.86 -17.41
CA GLN A 77 11.44 16.88 -17.32
C GLN A 77 10.16 17.46 -17.90
N ALA A 78 9.32 16.58 -18.46
CA ALA A 78 8.01 16.96 -18.94
C ALA A 78 7.10 17.34 -17.77
N ASN A 79 6.14 18.22 -18.03
CA ASN A 79 5.14 18.60 -17.03
C ASN A 79 3.93 17.65 -17.11
N TYR A 80 4.01 16.55 -16.37
CA TYR A 80 2.92 15.58 -16.24
C TYR A 80 1.76 16.08 -15.37
N SER A 81 1.94 17.19 -14.62
CA SER A 81 0.98 17.67 -13.63
C SER A 81 -0.28 18.30 -14.24
N LYS A 82 -0.29 18.65 -15.54
CA LYS A 82 -1.46 19.26 -16.21
C LYS A 82 -2.77 18.46 -16.07
N ASN A 83 -2.69 17.14 -15.89
CA ASN A 83 -3.86 16.27 -15.81
C ASN A 83 -4.32 15.97 -14.37
N VAL A 84 -3.52 16.33 -13.35
CA VAL A 84 -3.72 15.90 -11.95
C VAL A 84 -3.60 17.03 -10.92
N SER A 85 -3.03 18.18 -11.26
CA SER A 85 -2.94 19.34 -10.37
C SER A 85 -2.90 20.66 -11.14
N GLU A 86 -3.69 21.64 -10.70
CA GLU A 86 -3.62 23.03 -11.20
C GLU A 86 -2.37 23.78 -10.68
N HIS A 87 -1.71 23.27 -9.64
CA HIS A 87 -0.49 23.84 -9.09
C HIS A 87 0.74 23.20 -9.75
N ILE A 88 1.31 23.91 -10.73
CA ILE A 88 2.57 23.53 -11.37
C ILE A 88 3.73 24.15 -10.57
N PRO A 89 4.62 23.35 -9.97
CA PRO A 89 5.83 23.86 -9.34
C PRO A 89 6.65 24.68 -10.34
N LYS A 90 7.00 25.92 -9.96
CA LYS A 90 7.83 26.80 -10.78
C LYS A 90 9.31 26.51 -10.52
N HIS A 91 9.81 25.45 -11.12
CA HIS A 91 11.26 25.18 -11.12
C HIS A 91 11.96 25.86 -12.29
N ALA A 92 13.20 26.27 -12.07
CA ALA A 92 14.14 26.47 -13.18
C ALA A 92 14.65 25.10 -13.60
N TYR A 93 14.57 24.77 -14.89
CA TYR A 93 15.07 23.53 -15.44
C TYR A 93 16.39 23.75 -16.19
N SER A 94 17.35 22.84 -16.02
CA SER A 94 18.62 22.85 -16.74
C SER A 94 19.25 21.46 -16.72
N GLU A 95 20.04 21.13 -17.74
CA GLU A 95 20.87 19.92 -17.72
C GLU A 95 22.04 20.02 -16.73
N ASP A 96 22.46 21.22 -16.32
CA ASP A 96 23.38 21.43 -15.17
C ASP A 96 22.62 21.28 -13.84
N CYS A 97 22.12 20.06 -13.59
CA CYS A 97 21.23 19.75 -12.47
C CYS A 97 21.79 18.76 -11.44
N LEU A 98 23.04 18.29 -11.60
CA LEU A 98 23.67 17.34 -10.69
C LEU A 98 24.09 18.03 -9.38
N ARG A 99 23.11 18.28 -8.52
CA ARG A 99 23.22 19.09 -7.30
C ARG A 99 22.70 18.35 -6.07
N LEU A 100 23.29 18.65 -4.92
CA LEU A 100 22.84 18.23 -3.60
C LEU A 100 22.17 19.40 -2.87
N ASN A 101 21.14 19.09 -2.10
CA ASN A 101 20.63 19.97 -1.05
C ASN A 101 20.81 19.27 0.29
N ILE A 102 21.46 19.94 1.24
CA ILE A 102 21.90 19.37 2.51
C ILE A 102 21.25 20.14 3.64
N TRP A 103 20.55 19.45 4.54
CA TRP A 103 20.04 19.99 5.78
C TRP A 103 20.71 19.31 6.97
N THR A 104 21.08 20.11 7.98
CA THR A 104 21.73 19.61 9.19
C THR A 104 21.01 20.14 10.43
N PRO A 105 21.10 19.44 11.57
CA PRO A 105 20.85 20.05 12.86
C PRO A 105 21.79 21.26 13.08
N VAL A 106 21.39 22.21 13.93
CA VAL A 106 22.29 23.28 14.36
C VAL A 106 23.26 22.69 15.40
N PRO A 107 24.58 22.75 15.20
CA PRO A 107 25.54 22.19 16.15
C PRO A 107 25.40 22.83 17.53
N ASP A 108 25.36 21.99 18.56
CA ASP A 108 25.47 22.42 19.95
C ASP A 108 26.91 22.88 20.23
N PRO A 109 27.14 24.13 20.68
CA PRO A 109 28.48 24.61 21.04
C PRO A 109 29.20 23.75 22.08
N ASP A 110 28.46 23.02 22.93
CA ASP A 110 29.01 22.17 23.98
C ASP A 110 29.39 20.76 23.49
N VAL A 111 29.00 20.39 22.26
CA VAL A 111 29.31 19.10 21.62
C VAL A 111 30.23 19.32 20.43
N PRO A 112 31.56 19.32 20.63
CA PRO A 112 32.50 19.47 19.53
C PRO A 112 32.49 18.23 18.63
N ASN A 113 32.43 18.44 17.31
CA ASN A 113 32.45 17.39 16.28
C ASN A 113 31.31 16.37 16.44
N PRO A 114 30.03 16.79 16.31
CA PRO A 114 28.93 15.84 16.29
C PRO A 114 29.11 14.80 15.17
N LYS A 115 28.54 13.62 15.40
CA LYS A 115 28.53 12.48 14.47
C LYS A 115 27.10 12.07 14.17
N TRP A 116 26.38 12.92 13.44
CA TRP A 116 24.99 12.66 13.10
C TRP A 116 24.88 11.56 12.04
N PRO A 117 23.88 10.67 12.12
CA PRO A 117 23.51 9.80 11.01
C PRO A 117 23.25 10.61 9.73
N VAL A 118 23.57 10.04 8.57
CA VAL A 118 23.45 10.72 7.28
C VAL A 118 22.44 9.99 6.41
N MET A 119 21.26 10.59 6.21
CA MET A 119 20.23 10.06 5.33
C MET A 119 20.37 10.66 3.93
N ILE A 120 20.80 9.84 2.97
CA ILE A 120 20.84 10.18 1.55
C ILE A 120 19.49 9.86 0.94
N TRP A 121 18.81 10.89 0.44
CA TRP A 121 17.46 10.83 -0.09
C TRP A 121 17.43 10.84 -1.62
N PHE A 122 16.83 9.80 -2.18
CA PHE A 122 16.48 9.71 -3.60
C PHE A 122 14.98 9.99 -3.77
N HIS A 123 14.66 11.03 -4.55
CA HIS A 123 13.27 11.40 -4.80
C HIS A 123 12.55 10.37 -5.69
N GLY A 124 11.21 10.41 -5.65
CA GLY A 124 10.36 9.57 -6.50
C GLY A 124 10.08 10.17 -7.88
N GLY A 125 8.96 9.75 -8.49
CA GLY A 125 8.48 10.28 -9.78
C GLY A 125 8.73 9.35 -10.97
N TRP A 126 8.62 8.03 -10.75
CA TRP A 126 8.70 6.96 -11.77
C TRP A 126 9.89 7.08 -12.74
N PHE A 127 10.99 7.70 -12.29
CA PHE A 127 12.17 8.08 -13.05
C PHE A 127 11.97 9.14 -14.14
N GLN A 128 10.79 9.76 -14.28
CA GLN A 128 10.56 10.79 -15.30
C GLN A 128 10.56 12.21 -14.74
N VAL A 129 10.10 12.37 -13.49
CA VAL A 129 9.93 13.66 -12.81
C VAL A 129 10.46 13.59 -11.38
N GLY A 130 10.59 14.76 -10.76
CA GLY A 130 10.98 14.92 -9.36
C GLY A 130 12.07 15.96 -9.17
N ASP A 131 12.29 16.32 -7.91
CA ASP A 131 13.23 17.34 -7.48
C ASP A 131 13.91 16.96 -6.15
N PRO A 132 15.11 17.50 -5.86
CA PRO A 132 15.84 17.21 -4.64
C PRO A 132 15.31 17.99 -3.42
N SER A 133 14.05 17.80 -3.04
CA SER A 133 13.41 18.43 -1.85
C SER A 133 13.39 19.97 -1.88
N GLN A 134 13.08 20.55 -3.04
CA GLN A 134 12.92 22.00 -3.23
C GLN A 134 11.49 22.48 -2.93
N GLU A 135 10.49 21.61 -3.04
CA GLU A 135 9.10 21.96 -2.67
C GLU A 135 8.97 22.25 -1.16
N GLU A 136 8.20 23.28 -0.78
CA GLU A 136 7.99 23.67 0.63
C GLU A 136 7.48 22.49 1.49
N SER A 137 6.61 21.65 0.92
CA SER A 137 6.05 20.46 1.59
C SER A 137 7.06 19.31 1.78
N MET A 138 8.25 19.45 1.21
CA MET A 138 9.36 18.49 1.27
C MET A 138 10.57 19.04 2.02
N ASP A 139 10.51 20.23 2.61
CA ASP A 139 11.64 20.79 3.35
C ASP A 139 11.80 20.05 4.71
N PRO A 140 12.93 19.35 4.95
CA PRO A 140 13.15 18.57 6.17
C PRO A 140 13.46 19.43 7.41
N THR A 141 13.31 20.75 7.37
CA THR A 141 13.53 21.62 8.55
C THR A 141 12.62 21.24 9.71
N GLU A 142 11.35 20.93 9.47
CA GLU A 142 10.42 20.49 10.52
C GLU A 142 10.76 19.09 11.03
N LEU A 143 11.15 18.19 10.12
CA LEU A 143 11.62 16.85 10.44
C LEU A 143 12.80 16.88 11.43
N ILE A 144 13.80 17.72 11.14
CA ILE A 144 15.00 17.88 11.99
C ILE A 144 14.65 18.57 13.31
N SER A 145 13.86 19.65 13.26
CA SER A 145 13.67 20.52 14.43
C SER A 145 12.51 20.09 15.32
N THR A 146 11.29 20.01 14.79
CA THR A 146 10.09 19.67 15.56
C THR A 146 9.93 18.16 15.71
N GLY A 147 10.16 17.41 14.63
CA GLY A 147 10.21 15.94 14.65
C GLY A 147 11.42 15.39 15.41
N LYS A 148 12.44 16.23 15.66
CA LYS A 148 13.68 15.91 16.38
C LYS A 148 14.49 14.79 15.73
N LEU A 149 14.41 14.66 14.39
CA LEU A 149 15.30 13.78 13.65
C LEU A 149 16.72 14.37 13.68
N GLN A 150 17.55 13.94 14.63
CA GLN A 150 18.94 14.41 14.80
C GLN A 150 19.88 13.79 13.73
N ALA A 151 19.56 13.99 12.46
CA ALA A 151 20.29 13.43 11.34
C ALA A 151 20.53 14.50 10.25
N ILE A 152 21.56 14.30 9.44
CA ILE A 152 21.78 15.08 8.22
C ILE A 152 20.91 14.49 7.10
N PHE A 153 20.15 15.34 6.43
CA PHE A 153 19.35 14.97 5.27
C PHE A 153 20.01 15.49 4.00
N VAL A 154 20.37 14.60 3.07
CA VAL A 154 20.98 14.95 1.79
C VAL A 154 20.07 14.56 0.64
N ALA A 155 19.40 15.53 0.03
CA ALA A 155 18.60 15.30 -1.17
C ALA A 155 19.45 15.34 -2.43
N VAL A 156 19.39 14.28 -3.24
CA VAL A 156 20.19 14.13 -4.46
C VAL A 156 19.36 14.48 -5.70
N GLY A 157 19.83 15.45 -6.50
CA GLY A 157 19.30 15.70 -7.84
C GLY A 157 20.04 14.86 -8.87
N TYR A 158 19.33 13.98 -9.57
CA TYR A 158 19.90 13.06 -10.56
C TYR A 158 19.11 13.13 -11.88
N ARG A 159 19.74 12.78 -13.01
CA ARG A 159 19.07 12.83 -14.32
C ARG A 159 17.89 11.87 -14.39
N LEU A 160 16.83 12.32 -15.07
CA LEU A 160 15.54 11.63 -15.21
C LEU A 160 15.22 11.41 -16.69
N ASN A 161 14.15 10.66 -16.96
CA ASN A 161 13.54 10.43 -18.27
C ASN A 161 14.58 10.13 -19.36
N VAL A 162 14.39 10.66 -20.57
CA VAL A 162 15.32 10.53 -21.69
C VAL A 162 16.74 11.00 -21.34
N PHE A 163 16.94 11.97 -20.43
CA PHE A 163 18.30 12.43 -20.06
C PHE A 163 19.06 11.42 -19.18
N GLY A 164 18.35 10.71 -18.32
CA GLY A 164 18.93 9.79 -17.33
C GLY A 164 18.88 8.32 -17.73
N PHE A 165 17.96 7.94 -18.60
CA PHE A 165 17.59 6.53 -18.81
C PHE A 165 17.39 6.14 -20.29
N LEU A 166 17.80 6.99 -21.25
CA LEU A 166 17.89 6.57 -22.65
C LEU A 166 18.94 5.46 -22.80
N ALA A 167 18.54 4.33 -23.38
CA ALA A 167 19.39 3.18 -23.65
C ALA A 167 19.27 2.79 -25.12
N GLY A 168 20.36 2.27 -25.68
CA GLY A 168 20.41 1.73 -27.04
C GLY A 168 21.84 1.36 -27.45
N GLU A 169 21.97 0.54 -28.49
CA GLU A 169 23.23 -0.03 -28.96
C GLU A 169 24.20 1.08 -29.38
N ALA A 170 23.70 2.15 -30.01
CA ALA A 170 24.52 3.30 -30.38
C ALA A 170 25.24 3.93 -29.17
N LEU A 171 24.60 3.99 -28.00
CA LEU A 171 25.19 4.51 -26.77
C LEU A 171 26.22 3.52 -26.18
N LEU A 172 25.91 2.22 -26.23
CA LEU A 172 26.81 1.16 -25.76
C LEU A 172 28.08 1.08 -26.62
N GLU A 173 27.95 1.16 -27.94
CA GLU A 173 29.06 1.20 -28.89
C GLU A 173 29.94 2.43 -28.67
N GLU A 174 29.34 3.62 -28.48
CA GLU A 174 30.08 4.86 -28.25
C GLU A 174 30.90 4.79 -26.95
N SER A 175 30.33 4.20 -25.89
CA SER A 175 31.01 4.01 -24.61
C SER A 175 31.98 2.81 -24.62
N ARG A 176 32.06 2.06 -25.72
CA ARG A 176 32.86 0.84 -25.84
C ARG A 176 32.51 -0.23 -24.80
N GLY A 177 31.22 -0.32 -24.46
CA GLY A 177 30.74 -1.27 -23.46
C GLY A 177 30.83 -0.78 -22.01
N GLU A 178 31.19 0.48 -21.75
CA GLU A 178 31.42 0.97 -20.38
C GLU A 178 30.20 1.64 -19.72
N ALA A 179 29.21 2.06 -20.52
CA ALA A 179 27.96 2.63 -20.03
C ALA A 179 26.83 2.59 -21.09
N VAL A 180 25.61 2.26 -20.68
CA VAL A 180 24.41 2.38 -21.51
C VAL A 180 23.18 2.51 -20.62
N GLY A 181 22.36 3.54 -20.84
CA GLY A 181 21.27 3.84 -19.91
C GLY A 181 21.77 4.06 -18.48
N ASN A 182 20.85 3.98 -17.52
CA ASN A 182 21.15 4.04 -16.07
C ASN A 182 21.99 5.25 -15.62
N TYR A 183 22.13 6.31 -16.42
CA TYR A 183 22.94 7.49 -16.09
C TYR A 183 22.46 8.15 -14.80
N GLY A 184 21.14 8.17 -14.56
CA GLY A 184 20.56 8.63 -13.30
C GLY A 184 20.99 7.80 -12.07
N LEU A 185 21.21 6.49 -12.22
CA LEU A 185 21.74 5.65 -11.14
C LEU A 185 23.23 5.90 -10.91
N TRP A 186 23.99 6.14 -11.97
CA TRP A 186 25.39 6.55 -11.85
C TRP A 186 25.54 7.94 -11.21
N ASP A 187 24.60 8.86 -11.49
CA ASP A 187 24.52 10.18 -10.85
C ASP A 187 24.35 10.04 -9.33
N GLN A 188 23.47 9.15 -8.90
CA GLN A 188 23.27 8.83 -7.48
C GLN A 188 24.52 8.21 -6.86
N ARG A 189 25.21 7.29 -7.55
CA ARG A 189 26.44 6.67 -7.04
C ARG A 189 27.54 7.71 -6.83
N LEU A 190 27.74 8.62 -7.79
CA LEU A 190 28.72 9.69 -7.65
C LEU A 190 28.33 10.70 -6.56
N ALA A 191 27.04 10.96 -6.38
CA ALA A 191 26.56 11.75 -5.24
C ALA A 191 26.87 11.07 -3.89
N MET A 192 26.70 9.74 -3.79
CA MET A 192 27.08 8.98 -2.60
C MET A 192 28.58 9.05 -2.33
N ASP A 193 29.43 8.98 -3.37
CA ASP A 193 30.87 9.19 -3.25
C ASP A 193 31.18 10.58 -2.68
N TRP A 194 30.56 11.62 -3.23
CA TRP A 194 30.73 12.99 -2.72
C TRP A 194 30.30 13.12 -1.26
N VAL A 195 29.17 12.53 -0.88
CA VAL A 195 28.68 12.57 0.51
C VAL A 195 29.68 11.89 1.44
N TYR A 196 30.15 10.68 1.09
CA TYR A 196 31.14 9.96 1.90
C TYR A 196 32.39 10.80 2.16
N ASP A 197 32.92 11.46 1.12
CA ASP A 197 34.15 12.25 1.21
C ASP A 197 33.98 13.58 1.98
N ASN A 198 32.76 14.14 2.05
CA ASN A 198 32.56 15.53 2.48
C ASN A 198 31.67 15.70 3.73
N ILE A 199 30.82 14.72 4.07
CA ILE A 199 29.74 14.95 5.04
C ILE A 199 30.21 15.20 6.48
N SER A 200 31.43 14.75 6.80
CA SER A 200 32.07 15.03 8.09
C SER A 200 32.23 16.52 8.37
N ALA A 201 32.41 17.35 7.34
CA ALA A 201 32.48 18.81 7.47
C ALA A 201 31.16 19.45 7.94
N PHE A 202 30.06 18.72 7.79
CA PHE A 202 28.72 19.13 8.22
C PHE A 202 28.33 18.53 9.58
N GLY A 203 29.22 17.76 10.22
CA GLY A 203 28.93 17.02 11.46
C GLY A 203 28.30 15.65 11.23
N GLY A 204 28.34 15.13 9.99
CA GLY A 204 27.82 13.79 9.67
C GLY A 204 28.85 12.71 9.93
N ASP A 205 28.39 11.51 10.25
CA ASP A 205 29.25 10.33 10.37
C ASP A 205 29.25 9.55 9.04
N PRO A 206 30.36 9.53 8.27
CA PRO A 206 30.42 8.82 6.98
C PRO A 206 30.30 7.31 7.12
N GLU A 207 30.50 6.77 8.33
CA GLU A 207 30.32 5.35 8.66
C GLU A 207 28.86 5.01 9.06
N ASN A 208 27.98 6.02 9.11
CA ASN A 208 26.57 5.86 9.49
C ASN A 208 25.63 6.47 8.43
N ILE A 209 25.76 5.97 7.20
CA ILE A 209 24.93 6.39 6.07
C ILE A 209 23.70 5.48 5.93
N ILE A 210 22.55 6.12 5.71
CA ILE A 210 21.26 5.50 5.42
C ILE A 210 20.86 5.88 4.01
N LEU A 211 20.51 4.90 3.18
CA LEU A 211 19.90 5.16 1.87
C LEU A 211 18.39 5.19 2.03
N ALA A 212 17.75 6.29 1.65
CA ALA A 212 16.32 6.48 1.75
C ALA A 212 15.73 6.89 0.40
N GLY A 213 14.53 6.42 0.07
CA GLY A 213 13.85 6.87 -1.14
C GLY A 213 12.37 6.54 -1.20
N ARG A 214 11.63 7.32 -2.01
CA ARG A 214 10.20 7.13 -2.27
C ARG A 214 9.96 6.65 -3.69
N SER A 215 9.09 5.66 -3.89
CA SER A 215 8.69 5.22 -5.23
C SER A 215 9.92 4.80 -6.06
N ALA A 216 10.16 5.42 -7.22
CA ALA A 216 11.42 5.27 -7.99
C ALA A 216 12.70 5.52 -7.17
N GLY A 217 12.64 6.33 -6.11
CA GLY A 217 13.73 6.49 -5.14
C GLY A 217 13.98 5.23 -4.30
N ALA A 218 12.94 4.52 -3.86
CA ALA A 218 13.08 3.23 -3.18
C ALA A 218 13.62 2.15 -4.14
N TYR A 219 13.19 2.17 -5.40
CA TYR A 219 13.83 1.37 -6.45
C TYR A 219 15.32 1.69 -6.54
N SER A 220 15.68 2.98 -6.54
CA SER A 220 17.07 3.43 -6.58
C SER A 220 17.88 2.92 -5.39
N VAL A 221 17.33 2.96 -4.17
CA VAL A 221 17.94 2.37 -2.97
C VAL A 221 18.30 0.90 -3.22
N LEU A 222 17.34 0.10 -3.69
CA LEU A 222 17.61 -1.33 -3.97
C LEU A 222 18.60 -1.54 -5.12
N ALA A 223 18.57 -0.69 -6.15
CA ALA A 223 19.52 -0.75 -7.26
C ALA A 223 20.96 -0.44 -6.81
N GLN A 224 21.16 0.57 -5.96
CA GLN A 224 22.46 0.88 -5.35
C GLN A 224 22.94 -0.29 -4.49
N THR A 225 22.06 -0.93 -3.71
CA THR A 225 22.40 -2.11 -2.91
C THR A 225 22.81 -3.30 -3.78
N LEU A 226 22.07 -3.59 -4.85
CA LEU A 226 22.42 -4.66 -5.79
C LEU A 226 23.76 -4.40 -6.47
N TYR A 227 24.00 -3.18 -6.90
CA TYR A 227 25.29 -2.78 -7.48
C TYR A 227 26.42 -2.94 -6.46
N ASP A 228 26.23 -2.47 -5.22
CA ASP A 228 27.27 -2.59 -4.20
C ASP A 228 27.54 -4.05 -3.77
N PHE A 229 26.54 -4.94 -3.87
CA PHE A 229 26.70 -6.37 -3.52
C PHE A 229 27.36 -7.20 -4.63
N ARG A 230 27.14 -6.81 -5.90
CA ARG A 230 27.55 -7.61 -7.07
C ARG A 230 28.66 -6.96 -7.88
N GLY A 231 28.89 -5.67 -7.72
CA GLY A 231 29.93 -4.91 -8.41
C GLY A 231 31.32 -5.22 -7.88
N GLU A 232 32.32 -5.03 -8.73
CA GLU A 232 33.73 -5.29 -8.41
C GLU A 232 34.28 -4.30 -7.35
N ASP A 233 33.73 -3.08 -7.29
CA ASP A 233 34.12 -2.01 -6.37
C ASP A 233 33.12 -1.85 -5.20
N SER A 234 32.86 -2.95 -4.50
CA SER A 234 32.02 -2.92 -3.30
C SER A 234 32.69 -2.13 -2.18
N GLN A 235 31.99 -1.13 -1.63
CA GLN A 235 32.57 -0.22 -0.63
C GLN A 235 31.85 -0.26 0.72
N SER A 236 30.70 -0.97 0.83
CA SER A 236 29.95 -1.15 2.09
C SER A 236 29.71 0.15 2.87
N ARG A 237 29.35 1.24 2.18
CA ARG A 237 29.29 2.60 2.74
C ARG A 237 27.96 2.97 3.39
N PHE A 238 27.01 2.06 3.51
CA PHE A 238 25.72 2.34 4.15
C PHE A 238 25.34 1.15 5.03
N THR A 239 24.61 1.44 6.11
CA THR A 239 24.25 0.45 7.14
C THR A 239 22.75 0.18 7.19
N ARG A 240 21.93 1.09 6.65
CA ARG A 240 20.46 0.97 6.68
C ARG A 240 19.81 1.44 5.38
N MET A 241 18.63 0.90 5.13
CA MET A 241 17.82 1.20 3.95
C MET A 241 16.41 1.59 4.38
N ILE A 242 15.88 2.66 3.79
CA ILE A 242 14.49 3.10 3.97
C ILE A 242 13.83 3.18 2.59
N MET A 243 12.79 2.38 2.38
CA MET A 243 12.17 2.18 1.07
C MET A 243 10.67 2.44 1.16
N TYR A 244 10.23 3.61 0.68
CA TYR A 244 8.81 3.95 0.69
C TYR A 244 8.11 3.54 -0.61
N SER A 245 7.14 2.63 -0.51
CA SER A 245 6.21 2.25 -1.58
C SER A 245 6.88 1.81 -2.89
N ASN A 246 7.95 1.01 -2.85
CA ASN A 246 8.52 0.36 -4.04
C ASN A 246 9.59 -0.69 -3.72
N ALA A 247 9.82 -1.58 -4.69
CA ALA A 247 11.02 -2.38 -4.82
C ALA A 247 11.22 -2.74 -6.30
N ILE A 248 12.28 -3.49 -6.64
CA ILE A 248 12.53 -3.89 -8.03
C ILE A 248 11.58 -5.04 -8.41
N PRO A 249 10.68 -4.85 -9.39
CA PRO A 249 9.55 -5.74 -9.62
C PRO A 249 9.88 -6.98 -10.43
N THR A 250 10.78 -6.83 -11.38
CA THR A 250 11.24 -7.85 -12.31
C THR A 250 12.61 -7.42 -12.85
N GLN A 251 13.30 -8.32 -13.54
CA GLN A 251 14.50 -7.95 -14.28
C GLN A 251 14.12 -6.82 -15.27
N PRO A 252 14.80 -5.66 -15.22
CA PRO A 252 14.48 -4.56 -16.12
C PRO A 252 14.71 -4.92 -17.58
N LYS A 253 14.15 -4.12 -18.50
CA LYS A 253 14.37 -4.30 -19.95
C LYS A 253 15.85 -4.40 -20.27
N SER A 254 16.23 -5.30 -21.18
CA SER A 254 17.59 -5.30 -21.72
C SER A 254 17.80 -4.08 -22.63
N VAL A 255 19.07 -3.76 -22.94
CA VAL A 255 19.42 -2.75 -23.94
C VAL A 255 18.72 -3.03 -25.27
N GLN A 256 18.71 -4.31 -25.70
CA GLN A 256 18.03 -4.72 -26.93
C GLN A 256 16.52 -4.46 -26.90
N GLU A 257 15.86 -4.67 -25.76
CA GLU A 257 14.42 -4.39 -25.60
C GLU A 257 14.12 -2.86 -25.58
N CYS A 258 15.15 -2.01 -25.46
CA CYS A 258 15.03 -0.55 -25.52
C CYS A 258 15.29 0.04 -26.91
N GLU A 259 15.77 -0.75 -27.89
CA GLU A 259 16.03 -0.26 -29.25
C GLU A 259 14.80 0.37 -29.90
N GLU A 260 13.61 -0.20 -29.69
CA GLU A 260 12.36 0.35 -30.23
C GLU A 260 12.07 1.76 -29.68
N GLN A 261 12.34 1.99 -28.39
CA GLN A 261 12.18 3.31 -27.77
C GLN A 261 13.24 4.30 -28.28
N PHE A 262 14.48 3.86 -28.49
CA PHE A 262 15.55 4.68 -29.06
C PHE A 262 15.25 5.10 -30.51
N ASP A 263 14.82 4.14 -31.34
CA ASP A 263 14.45 4.40 -32.72
C ASP A 263 13.21 5.28 -32.82
N GLU A 264 12.21 5.09 -31.95
CA GLU A 264 11.02 5.96 -31.90
C GLU A 264 11.40 7.43 -31.60
N LEU A 265 12.34 7.66 -30.68
CA LEU A 265 12.86 9.00 -30.42
C LEU A 265 13.59 9.58 -31.65
N CYS A 266 14.39 8.76 -32.35
CA CYS A 266 15.06 9.20 -33.58
C CYS A 266 14.05 9.56 -34.67
N GLU A 267 13.02 8.72 -34.86
CA GLU A 267 11.93 8.96 -35.82
C GLU A 267 11.18 10.26 -35.52
N TYR A 268 10.88 10.53 -34.26
CA TYR A 268 10.19 11.76 -33.84
C TYR A 268 10.93 13.03 -34.30
N PHE A 269 12.26 12.99 -34.33
CA PHE A 269 13.12 14.11 -34.73
C PHE A 269 13.64 14.00 -36.17
N ASP A 270 12.98 13.20 -37.02
CA ASP A 270 13.34 13.01 -38.43
C ASP A 270 14.80 12.53 -38.63
N ILE A 271 15.32 11.73 -37.70
CA ILE A 271 16.66 11.12 -37.79
C ILE A 271 16.52 9.76 -38.50
N PRO A 272 17.12 9.58 -39.70
CA PRO A 272 16.97 8.33 -40.46
C PRO A 272 17.52 7.10 -39.72
N LYS A 273 16.79 5.99 -39.78
CA LYS A 273 17.13 4.74 -39.09
C LYS A 273 18.43 4.10 -39.57
N ASP A 274 18.79 4.32 -40.83
CA ASP A 274 19.96 3.77 -41.51
C ASP A 274 21.25 4.55 -41.23
N LEU A 275 21.18 5.68 -40.52
CA LEU A 275 22.37 6.39 -40.06
C LEU A 275 23.17 5.54 -39.06
N LYS A 276 24.49 5.74 -39.08
CA LYS A 276 25.39 5.17 -38.08
C LYS A 276 25.03 5.66 -36.68
N GLY A 277 25.22 4.81 -35.66
CA GLY A 277 24.93 5.15 -34.27
C GLY A 277 25.55 6.48 -33.83
N SER A 278 26.82 6.73 -34.16
CA SER A 278 27.50 7.99 -33.85
C SER A 278 26.82 9.22 -34.46
N GLU A 279 26.32 9.11 -35.70
CA GLU A 279 25.65 10.22 -36.39
C GLU A 279 24.26 10.46 -35.82
N LYS A 280 23.54 9.39 -35.41
CA LYS A 280 22.27 9.50 -34.67
C LYS A 280 22.49 10.25 -33.35
N LEU A 281 23.50 9.86 -32.57
CA LEU A 281 23.81 10.50 -31.28
C LEU A 281 24.24 11.96 -31.44
N ASP A 282 25.05 12.29 -32.44
CA ASP A 282 25.45 13.68 -32.73
C ASP A 282 24.24 14.55 -33.04
N ARG A 283 23.27 14.05 -33.82
CA ARG A 283 22.02 14.77 -34.09
C ARG A 283 21.16 14.93 -32.84
N LEU A 284 20.96 13.85 -32.09
CA LEU A 284 20.18 13.86 -30.85
C LEU A 284 20.76 14.81 -29.79
N ARG A 285 22.09 14.91 -29.67
CA ARG A 285 22.76 15.85 -28.74
C ARG A 285 22.62 17.32 -29.14
N ASN A 286 22.34 17.61 -30.41
CA ASN A 286 22.08 18.98 -30.88
C ASN A 286 20.64 19.44 -30.65
N ILE A 287 19.74 18.54 -30.20
CA ILE A 287 18.37 18.89 -29.83
C ILE A 287 18.37 19.56 -28.45
N SER A 288 17.56 20.60 -28.27
CA SER A 288 17.45 21.30 -26.99
C SER A 288 16.83 20.39 -25.90
N SER A 289 17.12 20.69 -24.63
CA SER A 289 16.51 19.97 -23.51
C SER A 289 14.99 20.14 -23.47
N ASP A 290 14.48 21.28 -23.92
CA ASP A 290 13.05 21.60 -23.91
C ASP A 290 12.30 20.81 -24.98
N ASP A 291 12.87 20.69 -26.18
CA ASP A 291 12.31 19.89 -27.27
C ASP A 291 12.34 18.40 -26.91
N LEU A 292 13.45 17.90 -26.34
CA LEU A 292 13.54 16.52 -25.84
C LEU A 292 12.51 16.25 -24.73
N SER A 293 12.34 17.17 -23.79
CA SER A 293 11.34 17.02 -22.71
C SER A 293 9.91 17.02 -23.26
N SER A 294 9.64 17.85 -24.27
CA SER A 294 8.32 17.94 -24.91
C SER A 294 8.00 16.69 -25.71
N ALA A 295 8.99 16.11 -26.40
CA ALA A 295 8.83 14.89 -27.18
C ALA A 295 8.33 13.70 -26.35
N ILE A 296 8.74 13.59 -25.08
CA ILE A 296 8.41 12.46 -24.20
C ILE A 296 6.90 12.15 -24.22
N MET A 297 6.05 13.18 -24.13
CA MET A 297 4.59 13.01 -24.06
C MET A 297 3.94 12.53 -25.37
N GLU A 298 4.66 12.62 -26.48
CA GLU A 298 4.19 12.25 -27.82
C GLU A 298 4.64 10.84 -28.23
N LEU A 299 5.56 10.22 -27.49
CA LEU A 299 6.06 8.87 -27.75
C LEU A 299 5.07 7.82 -27.21
N LYS A 300 5.00 6.66 -27.88
CA LYS A 300 4.29 5.47 -27.37
C LYS A 300 5.07 4.84 -26.23
N ASN A 301 6.38 4.71 -26.40
CA ASN A 301 7.31 4.26 -25.36
C ASN A 301 7.83 5.47 -24.57
N HIS A 302 6.93 6.19 -23.91
CA HIS A 302 7.23 7.46 -23.22
C HIS A 302 7.92 7.32 -21.86
N THR A 303 8.05 6.10 -21.30
CA THR A 303 8.64 5.92 -19.97
C THR A 303 10.07 5.36 -20.07
N PHE A 304 11.07 6.18 -19.73
CA PHE A 304 12.49 5.82 -19.74
C PHE A 304 12.95 5.36 -18.35
N ARG A 305 13.29 4.08 -18.18
CA ARG A 305 13.53 3.47 -16.86
C ARG A 305 14.90 2.80 -16.78
N PRO A 306 15.36 2.40 -15.59
CA PRO A 306 16.54 1.57 -15.49
C PRO A 306 16.47 0.32 -16.39
N VAL A 307 17.62 -0.08 -16.92
CA VAL A 307 17.78 -1.20 -17.86
C VAL A 307 18.78 -2.22 -17.33
N THR A 308 18.66 -3.46 -17.77
CA THR A 308 19.67 -4.50 -17.56
C THR A 308 20.81 -4.25 -18.54
N ASP A 309 21.92 -3.70 -18.04
CA ASP A 309 23.11 -3.34 -18.81
C ASP A 309 24.31 -4.25 -18.50
N ASP A 310 24.20 -5.14 -17.51
CA ASP A 310 25.31 -5.96 -16.99
C ASP A 310 26.53 -5.16 -16.49
N LEU A 311 26.33 -3.85 -16.26
CA LEU A 311 27.33 -2.92 -15.75
C LEU A 311 26.91 -2.34 -14.39
N PHE A 312 25.72 -1.74 -14.32
CA PHE A 312 25.12 -1.27 -13.07
C PHE A 312 24.06 -2.25 -12.57
N ILE A 313 23.09 -2.59 -13.43
CA ILE A 313 22.07 -3.59 -13.14
C ILE A 313 22.43 -4.87 -13.88
N HIS A 314 23.05 -5.78 -13.13
CA HIS A 314 23.37 -7.10 -13.63
C HIS A 314 22.14 -7.99 -13.81
N SER A 315 22.15 -8.79 -14.87
CA SER A 315 21.17 -9.84 -15.13
C SER A 315 21.09 -10.85 -13.97
N GLY A 316 19.96 -11.55 -13.85
CA GLY A 316 19.79 -12.63 -12.87
C GLY A 316 19.46 -12.17 -11.45
N ILE A 317 18.89 -10.98 -11.24
CA ILE A 317 18.50 -10.45 -9.92
C ILE A 317 17.68 -11.48 -9.12
N PHE A 318 16.65 -12.07 -9.73
CA PHE A 318 15.78 -13.04 -9.06
C PHE A 318 16.41 -14.44 -8.94
N GLY A 319 17.49 -14.73 -9.66
CA GLY A 319 18.35 -15.87 -9.35
C GLY A 319 19.09 -15.64 -8.04
N TYR A 320 19.72 -14.48 -7.92
CA TYR A 320 20.48 -14.02 -6.74
C TYR A 320 19.62 -13.87 -5.46
N TYR A 321 18.33 -13.57 -5.61
CA TYR A 321 17.37 -13.66 -4.52
C TYR A 321 17.06 -15.12 -4.16
N ARG A 322 16.70 -15.95 -5.14
CA ARG A 322 16.24 -17.34 -4.89
C ARG A 322 17.32 -18.27 -4.34
N ASP A 323 18.58 -18.04 -4.67
CA ASP A 323 19.69 -18.83 -4.12
C ASP A 323 20.15 -18.35 -2.72
N GLY A 324 19.53 -17.29 -2.20
CA GLY A 324 19.81 -16.73 -0.87
C GLY A 324 21.06 -15.86 -0.78
N SER A 325 21.78 -15.64 -1.88
CA SER A 325 23.05 -14.90 -1.86
C SER A 325 22.87 -13.42 -1.51
N PHE A 326 21.78 -12.79 -1.96
CA PHE A 326 21.45 -11.42 -1.55
C PHE A 326 21.26 -11.30 -0.04
N ALA A 327 20.46 -12.19 0.56
CA ALA A 327 20.20 -12.20 1.99
C ALA A 327 21.46 -12.52 2.80
N CYS A 328 22.32 -13.41 2.29
CA CYS A 328 23.61 -13.71 2.89
C CYS A 328 24.50 -12.47 2.98
N GLU A 329 24.63 -11.70 1.89
CA GLU A 329 25.43 -10.47 1.89
C GLU A 329 24.80 -9.37 2.75
N PHE A 330 23.47 -9.23 2.71
CA PHE A 330 22.71 -8.32 3.59
C PHE A 330 23.00 -8.60 5.07
N LYS A 331 22.93 -9.87 5.47
CA LYS A 331 23.22 -10.33 6.84
C LYS A 331 24.69 -10.12 7.21
N LYS A 332 25.61 -10.47 6.32
CA LYS A 332 27.05 -10.33 6.53
C LYS A 332 27.45 -8.89 6.82
N ARG A 333 26.76 -7.92 6.20
CA ARG A 333 26.97 -6.49 6.41
C ARG A 333 26.18 -5.91 7.57
N GLY A 334 25.32 -6.70 8.22
CA GLY A 334 24.48 -6.24 9.32
C GLY A 334 23.47 -5.17 8.92
N LEU A 335 23.02 -5.19 7.67
CA LEU A 335 22.07 -4.17 7.18
C LEU A 335 20.72 -4.26 7.89
N LYS A 336 20.04 -3.13 7.99
CA LYS A 336 18.63 -3.03 8.40
C LYS A 336 17.78 -2.39 7.32
N LEU A 337 16.52 -2.79 7.24
CA LEU A 337 15.56 -2.35 6.22
C LEU A 337 14.28 -1.84 6.88
N LEU A 338 13.86 -0.61 6.57
CA LEU A 338 12.52 -0.10 6.81
C LEU A 338 11.79 -0.01 5.46
N ILE A 339 10.73 -0.78 5.26
CA ILE A 339 10.04 -0.89 3.97
C ILE A 339 8.53 -1.02 4.15
N GLY A 340 7.76 -0.40 3.26
CA GLY A 340 6.31 -0.48 3.36
C GLY A 340 5.61 0.20 2.20
N GLU A 341 4.31 0.39 2.37
CA GLU A 341 3.42 0.92 1.35
C GLU A 341 2.28 1.74 1.95
N VAL A 342 1.46 2.33 1.10
CA VAL A 342 0.20 2.95 1.52
C VAL A 342 -1.00 2.05 1.20
N LEU A 343 -2.16 2.31 1.81
CA LEU A 343 -3.35 1.48 1.58
C LEU A 343 -3.78 1.49 0.10
N ASP A 344 -3.95 2.65 -0.51
CA ASP A 344 -4.60 2.78 -1.83
C ASP A 344 -3.60 3.10 -2.95
N GLU A 345 -2.47 2.38 -2.98
CA GLU A 345 -1.40 2.52 -4.00
C GLU A 345 -1.93 2.67 -5.44
N ASP A 346 -2.98 1.93 -5.80
CA ASP A 346 -3.50 1.84 -7.17
C ASP A 346 -4.21 3.10 -7.68
N THR A 347 -4.74 3.96 -6.80
CA THR A 347 -5.61 5.06 -7.23
C THR A 347 -4.86 6.15 -8.01
N LEU A 348 -3.61 6.49 -7.63
CA LEU A 348 -2.78 7.43 -8.40
C LEU A 348 -2.30 6.81 -9.71
N TYR A 349 -1.92 5.53 -9.71
CA TYR A 349 -1.51 4.84 -10.92
C TYR A 349 -2.66 4.73 -11.93
N ALA A 350 -3.89 4.52 -11.46
CA ALA A 350 -5.08 4.42 -12.32
C ALA A 350 -5.31 5.66 -13.19
N VAL A 351 -4.91 6.85 -12.71
CA VAL A 351 -5.12 8.13 -13.39
C VAL A 351 -3.86 8.68 -14.07
N THR A 352 -2.69 8.08 -13.81
CA THR A 352 -1.40 8.54 -14.38
C THR A 352 -1.11 7.79 -15.68
N ASN A 353 -1.16 8.49 -16.82
CA ASN A 353 -1.03 7.91 -18.16
C ASN A 353 -1.99 6.71 -18.38
N PRO A 354 -3.30 6.90 -18.16
CA PRO A 354 -4.27 5.81 -18.21
C PRO A 354 -4.43 5.26 -19.63
N PRO A 355 -4.70 3.96 -19.79
CA PRO A 355 -4.97 3.40 -21.10
C PRO A 355 -6.33 3.85 -21.65
N ASP A 356 -6.46 3.78 -22.97
CA ASP A 356 -7.77 3.76 -23.64
C ASP A 356 -8.51 2.45 -23.33
N PRO A 357 -9.85 2.41 -23.49
CA PRO A 357 -10.65 1.25 -23.10
C PRO A 357 -10.54 0.06 -24.07
N ASN A 358 -9.33 -0.47 -24.23
CA ASN A 358 -9.02 -1.65 -25.02
C ASN A 358 -7.71 -2.32 -24.57
N VAL A 359 -7.58 -3.62 -24.89
CA VAL A 359 -6.44 -4.45 -24.49
C VAL A 359 -5.11 -3.95 -25.07
N ALA A 360 -5.11 -3.40 -26.28
CA ALA A 360 -3.88 -2.94 -26.94
C ALA A 360 -3.28 -1.72 -26.22
N SER A 361 -4.12 -0.75 -25.85
CA SER A 361 -3.69 0.43 -25.09
C SER A 361 -3.27 0.05 -23.66
N LEU A 362 -4.01 -0.84 -22.99
CA LEU A 362 -3.59 -1.39 -21.69
C LEU A 362 -2.21 -2.06 -21.77
N ARG A 363 -2.00 -2.92 -22.77
CA ARG A 363 -0.73 -3.59 -22.98
C ARG A 363 0.41 -2.58 -23.19
N LEU A 364 0.19 -1.55 -24.00
CA LEU A 364 1.19 -0.51 -24.26
C LEU A 364 1.56 0.27 -22.99
N GLN A 365 0.58 0.63 -22.16
CA GLN A 365 0.87 1.33 -20.91
C GLN A 365 1.59 0.43 -19.90
N ILE A 366 1.26 -0.87 -19.82
CA ILE A 366 2.00 -1.82 -18.98
C ILE A 366 3.43 -2.05 -19.51
N SER A 367 3.63 -2.12 -20.83
CA SER A 367 4.97 -2.31 -21.42
C SER A 367 5.89 -1.09 -21.25
N ASN A 368 5.37 0.07 -20.88
CA ASN A 368 6.19 1.21 -20.46
C ASN A 368 6.89 0.95 -19.10
N TYR A 369 6.38 0.05 -18.27
CA TYR A 369 6.98 -0.32 -16.98
C TYR A 369 7.78 -1.62 -17.02
N TYR A 370 7.40 -2.57 -17.88
CA TYR A 370 7.93 -3.94 -17.85
C TYR A 370 8.44 -4.41 -19.22
N PRO A 371 9.36 -5.40 -19.25
CA PRO A 371 9.70 -6.11 -20.47
C PRO A 371 8.47 -6.74 -21.15
N PRO A 372 8.49 -6.93 -22.49
CA PRO A 372 7.37 -7.51 -23.23
C PRO A 372 6.89 -8.87 -22.67
N HIS A 373 7.83 -9.76 -22.37
CA HIS A 373 7.51 -11.10 -21.85
C HIS A 373 6.87 -11.07 -20.45
N VAL A 374 7.25 -10.10 -19.61
CA VAL A 374 6.64 -9.89 -18.29
C VAL A 374 5.24 -9.30 -18.45
N THR A 375 5.08 -8.32 -19.35
CA THR A 375 3.79 -7.70 -19.68
C THR A 375 2.78 -8.75 -20.12
N ASP A 376 3.18 -9.66 -21.01
CA ASP A 376 2.40 -10.80 -21.46
C ASP A 376 1.95 -11.73 -20.34
N ARG A 377 2.83 -11.96 -19.36
CA ARG A 377 2.54 -12.82 -18.23
C ARG A 377 1.59 -12.14 -17.28
N LEU A 378 1.83 -10.88 -16.94
CA LEU A 378 0.98 -10.10 -16.03
C LEU A 378 -0.46 -10.07 -16.53
N LEU A 379 -0.70 -9.73 -17.79
CA LEU A 379 -2.06 -9.61 -18.33
C LEU A 379 -2.88 -10.91 -18.28
N LYS A 380 -2.25 -12.08 -18.16
CA LYS A 380 -2.95 -13.37 -18.00
C LYS A 380 -3.49 -13.61 -16.59
N HIS A 381 -2.99 -12.88 -15.60
CA HIS A 381 -3.36 -13.03 -14.19
C HIS A 381 -4.51 -12.11 -13.77
N TYR A 382 -4.96 -11.22 -14.64
CA TYR A 382 -6.02 -10.26 -14.34
C TYR A 382 -7.24 -10.49 -15.24
N ALA A 383 -8.43 -10.46 -14.64
CA ALA A 383 -9.67 -10.42 -15.39
C ALA A 383 -9.80 -9.05 -16.06
N LEU A 384 -9.81 -9.03 -17.40
CA LEU A 384 -9.89 -7.79 -18.16
C LEU A 384 -11.34 -7.34 -18.34
N PRO A 385 -11.64 -6.03 -18.20
CA PRO A 385 -12.98 -5.49 -18.40
C PRO A 385 -13.52 -5.84 -19.80
N GLN A 386 -14.81 -6.20 -19.88
CA GLN A 386 -15.53 -6.42 -21.15
C GLN A 386 -16.37 -5.21 -21.56
N THR A 387 -16.03 -4.02 -21.07
CA THR A 387 -16.76 -2.77 -21.25
C THR A 387 -15.94 -1.74 -22.02
N LYS A 388 -16.60 -0.72 -22.55
CA LYS A 388 -15.98 0.47 -23.16
C LYS A 388 -15.79 1.62 -22.16
N GLU A 389 -16.26 1.48 -20.92
CA GLU A 389 -16.09 2.50 -19.87
C GLU A 389 -14.62 2.64 -19.46
N LYS A 390 -14.07 3.86 -19.59
CA LYS A 390 -12.64 4.13 -19.38
C LYS A 390 -12.21 3.86 -17.94
N GLU A 391 -13.08 4.13 -16.98
CA GLU A 391 -12.85 4.00 -15.55
C GLU A 391 -12.53 2.55 -15.16
N ALA A 392 -13.19 1.57 -15.80
CA ALA A 392 -12.90 0.16 -15.56
C ALA A 392 -11.48 -0.23 -16.02
N TRP A 393 -11.02 0.33 -17.14
CA TRP A 393 -9.67 0.12 -17.66
C TRP A 393 -8.61 0.85 -16.85
N GLN A 394 -8.93 2.04 -16.34
CA GLN A 394 -8.09 2.78 -15.39
C GLN A 394 -7.89 2.00 -14.09
N LYS A 395 -8.98 1.49 -13.51
CA LYS A 395 -8.93 0.73 -12.25
C LYS A 395 -8.07 -0.53 -12.38
N ILE A 396 -8.25 -1.31 -13.44
CA ILE A 396 -7.42 -2.51 -13.65
C ILE A 396 -5.96 -2.16 -13.93
N PHE A 397 -5.70 -1.08 -14.69
CA PHE A 397 -4.34 -0.59 -14.91
C PHE A 397 -3.66 -0.19 -13.59
N GLY A 398 -4.32 0.64 -12.78
CA GLY A 398 -3.81 1.05 -11.48
C GLY A 398 -3.51 -0.13 -10.57
N ARG A 399 -4.40 -1.13 -10.53
CA ARG A 399 -4.19 -2.37 -9.78
C ARG A 399 -2.97 -3.15 -10.26
N ILE A 400 -2.84 -3.39 -11.57
CA ILE A 400 -1.68 -4.12 -12.14
C ILE A 400 -0.37 -3.40 -11.80
N VAL A 401 -0.35 -2.06 -11.94
CA VAL A 401 0.86 -1.27 -11.68
C VAL A 401 1.18 -1.25 -10.18
N ALA A 402 0.21 -1.04 -9.30
CA ALA A 402 0.43 -1.06 -7.84
C ALA A 402 0.88 -2.44 -7.33
N ASP A 403 0.21 -3.50 -7.76
CA ASP A 403 0.57 -4.87 -7.39
C ASP A 403 1.99 -5.18 -7.86
N GLY A 404 2.32 -4.82 -9.10
CA GLY A 404 3.60 -5.14 -9.72
C GLY A 404 4.75 -4.24 -9.30
N GLN A 405 4.57 -2.94 -9.10
CA GLN A 405 5.64 -1.98 -8.75
C GLN A 405 5.85 -1.83 -7.24
N VAL A 406 4.81 -2.07 -6.44
CA VAL A 406 4.84 -1.75 -5.00
C VAL A 406 4.65 -2.99 -4.15
N ARG A 407 3.47 -3.62 -4.25
CA ARG A 407 3.05 -4.65 -3.29
C ARG A 407 3.86 -5.93 -3.42
N ALA A 408 3.75 -6.62 -4.55
CA ALA A 408 4.43 -7.89 -4.75
C ALA A 408 5.96 -7.81 -4.54
N PRO A 409 6.68 -6.81 -5.08
CA PRO A 409 8.13 -6.82 -4.94
C PRO A 409 8.63 -6.41 -3.56
N SER A 410 7.96 -5.49 -2.85
CA SER A 410 8.36 -5.13 -1.49
C SER A 410 8.19 -6.33 -0.55
N ARG A 411 7.04 -7.01 -0.64
CA ARG A 411 6.71 -8.22 0.13
C ARG A 411 7.64 -9.36 -0.22
N TYR A 412 7.90 -9.59 -1.51
CA TYR A 412 8.83 -10.64 -1.93
C TYR A 412 10.26 -10.39 -1.45
N LEU A 413 10.73 -9.14 -1.44
CA LEU A 413 12.05 -8.80 -0.92
C LEU A 413 12.17 -9.14 0.57
N VAL A 414 11.21 -8.74 1.38
CA VAL A 414 11.16 -9.07 2.82
C VAL A 414 11.14 -10.57 3.02
N ASP A 415 10.18 -11.25 2.38
CA ASP A 415 10.01 -12.70 2.47
C ASP A 415 11.30 -13.43 2.08
N ASN A 416 11.97 -12.98 1.03
CA ASN A 416 13.25 -13.52 0.60
C ASN A 416 14.36 -13.33 1.65
N LEU A 417 14.47 -12.15 2.26
CA LEU A 417 15.45 -11.89 3.32
C LEU A 417 15.23 -12.82 4.52
N VAL A 418 14.00 -12.87 5.03
CA VAL A 418 13.65 -13.61 6.25
C VAL A 418 13.78 -15.12 6.03
N ARG A 419 13.25 -15.66 4.92
CA ARG A 419 13.37 -17.10 4.59
C ARG A 419 14.82 -17.56 4.43
N ASN A 420 15.72 -16.66 4.05
CA ASN A 420 17.15 -16.94 3.91
C ASN A 420 17.98 -16.51 5.15
N GLY A 421 17.34 -16.34 6.31
CA GLY A 421 18.00 -16.27 7.61
C GLY A 421 18.49 -14.89 8.05
N VAL A 422 17.97 -13.82 7.44
CA VAL A 422 18.03 -12.45 7.99
C VAL A 422 17.07 -12.40 9.18
N ASP A 423 17.55 -11.86 10.30
CA ASP A 423 16.75 -11.73 11.52
C ASP A 423 15.62 -10.72 11.31
N ILE A 424 14.37 -11.09 11.61
CA ILE A 424 13.20 -10.25 11.39
C ILE A 424 13.30 -8.90 12.12
N LYS A 425 14.02 -8.82 13.24
CA LYS A 425 14.26 -7.56 13.96
C LYS A 425 15.03 -6.51 13.14
N ASN A 426 15.73 -6.93 12.08
CA ASN A 426 16.44 -6.05 11.16
C ASN A 426 15.56 -5.61 9.98
N VAL A 427 14.30 -6.04 9.92
CA VAL A 427 13.35 -5.70 8.87
C VAL A 427 12.10 -5.11 9.50
N TRP A 428 11.92 -3.80 9.34
CA TRP A 428 10.81 -3.03 9.85
C TRP A 428 9.83 -2.80 8.70
N ARG A 429 8.60 -3.24 8.89
CA ARG A 429 7.56 -3.13 7.85
C ARG A 429 6.53 -2.08 8.20
N TYR A 430 5.93 -1.42 7.22
CA TYR A 430 4.85 -0.48 7.49
C TYR A 430 3.74 -0.46 6.44
N LEU A 431 2.55 -0.03 6.86
CA LEU A 431 1.45 0.39 6.03
C LEU A 431 0.92 1.73 6.54
N ILE A 432 0.91 2.76 5.70
CA ILE A 432 0.14 3.99 5.99
C ILE A 432 -1.27 3.81 5.45
N ALA A 433 -2.24 3.71 6.35
CA ALA A 433 -3.66 3.57 6.04
C ALA A 433 -4.51 4.75 6.55
N TYR A 434 -3.87 5.77 7.14
CA TYR A 434 -4.53 7.00 7.56
C TYR A 434 -4.40 8.12 6.52
N ARG A 435 -5.54 8.71 6.14
CA ARG A 435 -5.58 9.91 5.30
C ARG A 435 -5.65 11.15 6.18
N LEU A 436 -4.58 11.94 6.21
CA LEU A 436 -4.55 13.20 6.94
C LEU A 436 -5.65 14.16 6.43
N SER A 437 -6.37 14.77 7.36
CA SER A 437 -7.54 15.64 7.19
C SER A 437 -7.27 16.83 6.29
N PHE A 438 -6.03 17.32 6.30
CA PHE A 438 -5.59 18.42 5.46
C PHE A 438 -5.31 18.02 4.01
N ILE A 439 -5.25 16.72 3.70
CA ILE A 439 -5.31 16.21 2.32
C ILE A 439 -6.79 16.27 1.89
N ASN A 440 -7.27 17.49 1.68
CA ASN A 440 -8.63 17.75 1.23
C ASN A 440 -8.75 17.61 -0.30
N ASN A 441 -9.95 17.83 -0.84
CA ASN A 441 -10.23 17.70 -2.28
C ASN A 441 -9.42 18.63 -3.19
N ASN A 442 -8.77 19.69 -2.65
CA ASN A 442 -7.86 20.54 -3.42
C ASN A 442 -6.46 19.90 -3.58
N VAL A 443 -6.11 18.97 -2.70
CA VAL A 443 -4.85 18.19 -2.78
C VAL A 443 -5.09 16.92 -3.58
N ALA A 444 -6.12 16.16 -3.24
CA ALA A 444 -6.57 15.00 -3.99
C ALA A 444 -8.02 14.66 -3.63
N PRO A 445 -8.84 14.13 -4.54
CA PRO A 445 -10.20 13.70 -4.23
C PRO A 445 -10.26 12.64 -3.13
N ALA A 446 -11.32 12.63 -2.32
CA ALA A 446 -11.54 11.60 -1.30
C ALA A 446 -11.57 10.17 -1.88
N SER A 447 -12.00 10.01 -3.14
CA SER A 447 -12.00 8.72 -3.86
C SER A 447 -10.62 8.09 -4.07
N PHE A 448 -9.54 8.85 -3.82
CA PHE A 448 -8.18 8.34 -3.89
C PHE A 448 -7.76 7.57 -2.62
N GLY A 449 -8.51 7.69 -1.52
CA GLY A 449 -8.15 7.06 -0.25
C GLY A 449 -6.78 7.53 0.26
N VAL A 450 -5.92 6.61 0.69
CA VAL A 450 -4.51 6.86 0.99
C VAL A 450 -3.66 6.45 -0.21
N SER A 451 -3.64 7.30 -1.22
CA SER A 451 -2.96 7.04 -2.48
C SER A 451 -1.44 7.13 -2.39
N HIS A 452 -0.76 6.58 -3.40
CA HIS A 452 0.69 6.63 -3.51
C HIS A 452 1.24 8.04 -3.27
N ALA A 453 2.26 8.15 -2.40
CA ALA A 453 2.89 9.39 -1.94
C ALA A 453 2.01 10.34 -1.10
N MET A 454 0.81 9.93 -0.64
CA MET A 454 0.02 10.70 0.33
C MET A 454 0.58 10.64 1.75
N ASP A 455 1.52 9.74 2.01
CA ASP A 455 2.29 9.60 3.25
C ASP A 455 3.44 10.63 3.38
N ARG A 456 3.70 11.44 2.33
CA ARG A 456 4.70 12.53 2.35
C ARG A 456 4.67 13.40 3.61
N PRO A 457 3.51 13.89 4.08
CA PRO A 457 3.49 14.77 5.23
C PRO A 457 3.90 14.07 6.53
N ILE A 458 3.67 12.76 6.64
CA ILE A 458 4.09 11.94 7.78
C ILE A 458 5.62 11.84 7.77
N TRP A 459 6.22 11.44 6.65
CA TRP A 459 7.66 11.23 6.53
C TRP A 459 8.50 12.51 6.66
N ASN A 460 7.99 13.64 6.13
CA ASN A 460 8.67 14.93 6.25
C ASN A 460 8.31 15.67 7.54
N TYR A 461 7.42 15.10 8.36
CA TYR A 461 6.86 15.77 9.52
C TYR A 461 6.32 17.18 9.17
N SER A 462 5.54 17.25 8.08
CA SER A 462 5.07 18.50 7.49
C SER A 462 3.85 19.05 8.24
N ILE A 463 4.09 19.69 9.39
CA ILE A 463 3.04 20.34 10.21
C ILE A 463 2.43 21.59 9.55
N THR A 464 2.94 22.00 8.38
CA THR A 464 2.52 23.19 7.62
C THR A 464 1.10 23.14 7.11
N HIS A 465 0.48 21.96 7.16
CA HIS A 465 -0.88 21.74 6.70
C HIS A 465 -1.90 21.72 7.85
N SER A 466 -1.49 22.14 9.06
CA SER A 466 -2.33 22.21 10.27
C SER A 466 -3.04 20.88 10.59
N PRO A 467 -2.29 19.83 11.00
CA PRO A 467 -2.90 18.61 11.53
C PRO A 467 -3.81 18.92 12.74
N THR A 468 -4.84 18.11 12.96
CA THR A 468 -5.59 18.17 14.23
C THR A 468 -4.68 17.79 15.40
N PRO A 469 -5.05 18.12 16.66
CA PRO A 469 -4.27 17.70 17.83
C PRO A 469 -3.99 16.20 17.87
N GLU A 470 -4.95 15.40 17.43
CA GLU A 470 -4.84 13.96 17.41
C GLU A 470 -3.98 13.46 16.24
N GLU A 471 -4.13 14.03 15.04
CA GLU A 471 -3.20 13.76 13.93
C GLU A 471 -1.76 14.14 14.28
N ARG A 472 -1.60 15.20 15.06
CA ARG A 472 -0.30 15.60 15.58
C ARG A 472 0.28 14.54 16.52
N GLN A 473 -0.53 13.97 17.40
CA GLN A 473 -0.10 12.84 18.24
C GLN A 473 0.33 11.65 17.38
N LEU A 474 -0.46 11.28 16.36
CA LEU A 474 -0.10 10.20 15.42
C LEU A 474 1.25 10.48 14.73
N MET A 475 1.47 11.71 14.26
CA MET A 475 2.74 12.10 13.66
C MET A 475 3.91 12.05 14.66
N ASP A 476 3.66 12.39 15.94
CA ASP A 476 4.65 12.34 17.02
C ASP A 476 5.03 10.89 17.40
N GLU A 477 4.08 9.97 17.38
CA GLU A 477 4.30 8.55 17.58
C GLU A 477 5.13 7.97 16.42
N TRP A 478 4.69 8.20 15.17
CA TRP A 478 5.40 7.72 13.97
C TRP A 478 6.83 8.21 13.86
N ILE A 479 7.05 9.51 14.09
CA ILE A 479 8.40 10.07 13.96
C ILE A 479 9.35 9.47 15.00
N SER A 480 8.83 8.97 16.12
CA SER A 480 9.64 8.29 17.12
C SER A 480 10.28 7.02 16.58
N ASP A 481 9.55 6.22 15.80
CA ASP A 481 10.10 5.01 15.18
C ASP A 481 11.13 5.35 14.10
N LEU A 482 10.85 6.36 13.28
CA LEU A 482 11.83 6.82 12.29
C LEU A 482 13.13 7.28 12.97
N ARG A 483 13.04 8.01 14.09
CA ARG A 483 14.21 8.39 14.88
C ARG A 483 14.96 7.17 15.38
N ALA A 484 14.26 6.21 15.98
CA ALA A 484 14.87 4.99 16.49
C ALA A 484 15.61 4.21 15.39
N PHE A 485 15.00 4.08 14.20
CA PHE A 485 15.61 3.42 13.06
C PHE A 485 16.85 4.17 12.54
N VAL A 486 16.75 5.49 12.38
CA VAL A 486 17.84 6.33 11.84
C VAL A 486 19.03 6.41 12.81
N ASN A 487 18.75 6.50 14.11
CA ASN A 487 19.77 6.54 15.17
C ASN A 487 20.29 5.17 15.57
N ASP A 488 19.69 4.08 15.06
CA ASP A 488 20.05 2.71 15.41
C ASP A 488 19.86 2.40 16.90
N GLU A 489 18.75 2.85 17.47
CA GLU A 489 18.51 2.75 18.92
C GLU A 489 18.41 1.28 19.36
N ASP A 490 19.38 0.86 20.16
CA ASP A 490 19.45 -0.50 20.69
C ASP A 490 18.24 -0.80 21.60
N GLY A 491 17.57 -1.91 21.33
CA GLY A 491 16.44 -2.39 22.13
C GLY A 491 15.10 -1.69 21.84
N HIS A 492 15.03 -0.80 20.84
CA HIS A 492 13.74 -0.30 20.33
C HIS A 492 12.96 -1.45 19.70
N ASP A 493 11.82 -1.80 20.29
CA ASP A 493 10.92 -2.79 19.74
C ASP A 493 9.93 -2.08 18.81
N TYR A 494 10.21 -2.14 17.51
CA TYR A 494 9.26 -1.68 16.52
C TYR A 494 8.03 -2.58 16.55
N GLY A 495 8.23 -3.91 16.52
CA GLY A 495 7.22 -4.96 16.66
C GLY A 495 6.93 -5.80 15.40
N THR A 496 7.75 -5.70 14.34
CA THR A 496 7.67 -6.64 13.21
C THR A 496 8.10 -8.03 13.67
N SER A 497 7.17 -8.99 13.67
CA SER A 497 7.40 -10.34 14.18
C SER A 497 7.47 -11.41 13.09
N GLU A 498 6.79 -11.20 11.97
CA GLU A 498 6.77 -12.07 10.80
C GLU A 498 7.04 -11.32 9.49
N ALA A 499 7.48 -12.04 8.46
CA ALA A 499 7.72 -11.48 7.13
C ALA A 499 6.43 -10.95 6.47
N THR A 500 5.28 -11.44 6.93
CA THR A 500 3.94 -11.03 6.56
C THR A 500 3.45 -9.82 7.37
N ASP A 501 4.07 -9.45 8.49
CA ASP A 501 3.58 -8.35 9.30
C ASP A 501 3.73 -7.00 8.61
N LEU A 502 2.74 -6.13 8.72
CA LEU A 502 2.80 -4.74 8.29
C LEU A 502 2.46 -3.88 9.50
N TYR A 503 3.31 -2.91 9.86
CA TYR A 503 2.99 -1.94 10.92
C TYR A 503 1.85 -1.05 10.44
N ASP A 504 0.66 -1.22 11.00
CA ASP A 504 -0.51 -0.49 10.55
C ASP A 504 -0.56 0.89 11.21
N CYS A 505 -0.25 1.93 10.46
CA CYS A 505 -0.76 3.26 10.76
C CYS A 505 -2.19 3.38 10.23
N SER A 506 -3.10 2.55 10.75
CA SER A 506 -4.54 2.76 10.66
C SER A 506 -5.06 3.20 12.02
N CYS A 507 -5.61 4.41 12.07
CA CYS A 507 -6.73 4.64 12.97
C CYS A 507 -7.97 4.01 12.33
N ARG A 508 -8.92 3.55 13.16
CA ARG A 508 -10.24 3.07 12.74
C ARG A 508 -10.80 3.91 11.58
N ALA A 509 -11.40 3.21 10.62
CA ALA A 509 -12.14 3.77 9.50
C ALA A 509 -12.82 5.10 9.86
N TYR A 510 -12.46 6.17 9.15
CA TYR A 510 -13.19 7.44 9.07
C TYR A 510 -13.83 7.93 10.40
N GLY A 511 -13.05 8.55 11.30
CA GLY A 511 -13.66 9.50 12.26
C GLY A 511 -12.92 9.75 13.56
N ASP A 512 -12.26 8.74 14.14
CA ASP A 512 -11.58 8.86 15.44
C ASP A 512 -10.10 8.53 15.32
N VAL A 513 -9.25 9.33 15.99
CA VAL A 513 -7.82 9.03 16.10
C VAL A 513 -7.60 8.02 17.21
N GLY A 514 -7.22 6.80 16.83
CA GLY A 514 -6.88 5.70 17.72
C GLY A 514 -5.44 5.25 17.55
N HIS A 515 -4.90 4.56 18.56
CA HIS A 515 -3.50 4.12 18.67
C HIS A 515 -3.00 3.25 17.49
N ILE A 516 -1.68 3.30 17.26
CA ILE A 516 -0.96 2.48 16.27
C ILE A 516 -0.93 1.01 16.71
N GLU A 517 -1.25 0.07 15.81
CA GLU A 517 -1.34 -1.37 16.09
C GLU A 517 -0.59 -2.23 15.04
N TRP A 518 -0.09 -3.39 15.47
CA TRP A 518 0.53 -4.40 14.61
C TRP A 518 -0.53 -5.30 13.96
N ARG A 519 -0.45 -5.50 12.64
CA ARG A 519 -1.33 -6.42 11.91
C ARG A 519 -0.57 -7.29 10.92
N SER A 520 -0.99 -8.55 10.76
CA SER A 520 -0.39 -9.46 9.79
C SER A 520 -0.90 -9.19 8.37
N GLU A 521 -0.15 -9.56 7.33
CA GLU A 521 -0.63 -9.46 5.94
C GLU A 521 -1.92 -10.27 5.71
N ASP A 522 -2.13 -11.35 6.44
CA ASP A 522 -3.38 -12.11 6.41
C ASP A 522 -4.51 -11.27 7.03
N GLU A 523 -4.24 -10.45 8.05
CA GLU A 523 -5.18 -9.43 8.52
C GLU A 523 -5.38 -8.31 7.50
N PHE A 524 -4.39 -7.91 6.70
CA PHE A 524 -4.61 -6.96 5.59
C PHE A 524 -5.29 -7.57 4.38
N VAL A 525 -5.14 -8.86 4.12
CA VAL A 525 -5.96 -9.62 3.17
C VAL A 525 -7.37 -9.85 3.74
N ARG A 526 -7.55 -9.80 5.06
CA ARG A 526 -8.86 -9.78 5.76
C ARG A 526 -9.47 -8.37 5.91
N VAL A 527 -8.67 -7.29 5.96
CA VAL A 527 -9.08 -5.87 6.04
C VAL A 527 -9.25 -5.27 4.63
N LYS A 528 -8.58 -5.86 3.64
CA LYS A 528 -8.64 -5.53 2.21
C LYS A 528 -9.22 -6.64 1.34
N GLY A 529 -9.64 -7.73 1.96
CA GLY A 529 -10.88 -8.38 1.56
C GLY A 529 -11.97 -7.47 2.06
N ILE A 530 -12.31 -6.42 1.31
CA ILE A 530 -13.61 -5.80 1.50
C ILE A 530 -14.57 -6.95 1.19
N ILE A 531 -15.05 -7.65 2.22
CA ILE A 531 -16.25 -8.46 2.07
C ILE A 531 -17.30 -7.41 1.79
N ASN A 532 -17.59 -7.22 0.50
CA ASN A 532 -18.68 -6.37 0.10
C ASN A 532 -19.92 -7.16 0.48
N ASP A 533 -20.64 -6.67 1.48
CA ASP A 533 -21.80 -7.33 2.03
C ASP A 533 -23.06 -6.62 1.56
N GLY A 534 -23.93 -7.37 0.88
CA GLY A 534 -25.29 -6.95 0.62
C GLY A 534 -26.20 -7.45 1.72
N ILE A 535 -26.85 -6.58 2.50
CA ILE A 535 -27.97 -6.98 3.37
C ILE A 535 -29.26 -6.74 2.62
N VAL A 536 -30.03 -7.80 2.43
CA VAL A 536 -31.38 -7.74 1.88
C VAL A 536 -32.36 -7.83 3.03
N THR A 537 -33.13 -6.77 3.26
CA THR A 537 -34.17 -6.73 4.32
C THR A 537 -35.58 -6.61 3.77
N LYS A 538 -35.74 -6.75 2.44
CA LYS A 538 -37.05 -6.72 1.78
C LYS A 538 -37.94 -7.86 2.30
N THR A 539 -39.13 -7.50 2.74
CA THR A 539 -40.18 -8.43 3.20
C THR A 539 -41.46 -8.19 2.40
N ARG A 540 -42.15 -9.26 1.98
CA ARG A 540 -43.56 -9.18 1.51
C ARG A 540 -44.55 -9.80 2.49
N GLY A 541 -44.07 -10.48 3.53
CA GLY A 541 -44.85 -10.96 4.66
C GLY A 541 -44.70 -10.07 5.90
N TYR A 542 -44.62 -10.68 7.09
CA TYR A 542 -44.42 -9.98 8.35
C TYR A 542 -43.07 -9.25 8.38
N ARG A 543 -43.10 -7.97 8.77
CA ARG A 543 -41.91 -7.14 8.91
C ARG A 543 -41.50 -7.11 10.39
N HIS A 544 -40.28 -7.53 10.67
CA HIS A 544 -39.74 -7.56 12.03
C HIS A 544 -39.27 -6.16 12.45
N ASP A 545 -39.59 -5.78 13.69
CA ASP A 545 -39.22 -4.47 14.24
C ASP A 545 -37.70 -4.31 14.41
N CYS A 546 -36.96 -5.43 14.54
CA CYS A 546 -35.52 -5.45 14.75
C CYS A 546 -34.67 -5.24 13.48
N ILE A 547 -35.28 -5.06 12.31
CA ILE A 547 -34.56 -4.82 11.04
C ILE A 547 -33.61 -3.61 11.14
N PRO A 548 -33.99 -2.44 11.68
CA PRO A 548 -33.08 -1.31 11.83
C PRO A 548 -31.89 -1.63 12.75
N SER A 549 -32.12 -2.35 13.85
CA SER A 549 -31.06 -2.77 14.78
C SER A 549 -30.11 -3.78 14.12
N THR A 550 -30.64 -4.69 13.31
CA THR A 550 -29.87 -5.64 12.50
C THR A 550 -28.95 -4.89 11.53
N VAL A 551 -29.50 -3.92 10.79
CA VAL A 551 -28.71 -3.12 9.82
C VAL A 551 -27.68 -2.25 10.52
N SER A 552 -28.02 -1.61 11.65
CA SER A 552 -27.08 -0.80 12.43
C SER A 552 -25.92 -1.64 12.93
N ALA A 553 -26.21 -2.76 13.60
CA ALA A 553 -25.19 -3.62 14.18
C ALA A 553 -24.28 -4.24 13.11
N LEU A 554 -24.83 -4.62 11.94
CA LEU A 554 -24.01 -5.12 10.85
C LEU A 554 -23.17 -4.03 10.18
N LYS A 555 -23.65 -2.79 10.08
CA LYS A 555 -22.86 -1.64 9.60
C LYS A 555 -21.75 -1.23 10.56
N GLU A 556 -21.89 -1.56 11.85
CA GLU A 556 -20.88 -1.34 12.88
C GLU A 556 -19.79 -2.42 12.87
N LEU A 557 -20.00 -3.53 12.15
CA LEU A 557 -18.95 -4.52 11.89
C LEU A 557 -17.92 -3.97 10.90
N SER A 558 -16.73 -4.56 10.90
CA SER A 558 -15.60 -4.19 10.03
C SER A 558 -15.79 -4.59 8.55
N PHE A 559 -17.01 -4.53 8.01
CA PHE A 559 -17.36 -4.90 6.62
C PHE A 559 -18.01 -3.73 5.87
N THR A 560 -17.96 -3.74 4.52
CA THR A 560 -18.68 -2.74 3.72
C THR A 560 -20.10 -3.22 3.48
N VAL A 561 -21.03 -2.70 4.26
CA VAL A 561 -22.43 -3.13 4.27
C VAL A 561 -23.33 -2.23 3.44
N THR A 562 -23.82 -2.73 2.31
CA THR A 562 -24.92 -2.15 1.54
C THR A 562 -26.23 -2.78 1.97
N ALA A 563 -27.03 -2.06 2.77
CA ALA A 563 -28.36 -2.51 3.16
C ALA A 563 -29.41 -1.95 2.19
N THR A 564 -30.20 -2.82 1.58
CA THR A 564 -31.26 -2.43 0.65
C THR A 564 -32.54 -3.24 0.83
N GLU A 565 -33.66 -2.59 0.55
CA GLU A 565 -34.96 -3.25 0.36
C GLU A 565 -35.34 -3.31 -1.12
N ASP A 566 -34.53 -2.70 -2.00
CA ASP A 566 -34.67 -2.84 -3.44
C ASP A 566 -33.81 -4.02 -3.92
N THR A 567 -34.47 -5.15 -4.12
CA THR A 567 -33.83 -6.37 -4.62
C THR A 567 -33.22 -6.21 -6.02
N THR A 568 -33.59 -5.16 -6.77
CA THR A 568 -33.01 -4.89 -8.08
C THR A 568 -31.60 -4.27 -8.01
N GLU A 569 -31.23 -3.64 -6.90
CA GLU A 569 -29.87 -3.12 -6.68
C GLU A 569 -28.84 -4.25 -6.50
N LEU A 570 -29.30 -5.48 -6.25
CA LEU A 570 -28.47 -6.66 -6.04
C LEU A 570 -28.06 -7.33 -7.36
N PHE A 571 -28.58 -6.95 -8.53
CA PHE A 571 -28.23 -7.60 -9.81
C PHE A 571 -26.80 -7.31 -10.33
N SER A 572 -25.95 -6.75 -9.48
CA SER A 572 -24.49 -6.73 -9.64
C SER A 572 -23.82 -7.63 -8.59
N LEU A 573 -24.34 -8.83 -8.35
CA LEU A 573 -23.87 -9.79 -7.32
C LEU A 573 -22.35 -10.08 -7.37
N PHE A 574 -21.68 -9.85 -8.51
CA PHE A 574 -20.21 -9.93 -8.64
C PHE A 574 -19.44 -8.90 -7.81
N ASN A 575 -20.13 -7.89 -7.28
CA ASN A 575 -19.53 -6.89 -6.41
C ASN A 575 -19.52 -7.32 -4.95
N TYR A 576 -20.24 -8.39 -4.56
CA TYR A 576 -20.40 -8.82 -3.17
C TYR A 576 -19.73 -10.16 -2.91
N ASP A 577 -19.18 -10.35 -1.71
CA ASP A 577 -18.57 -11.62 -1.28
C ASP A 577 -19.55 -12.46 -0.46
N VAL A 578 -20.41 -11.80 0.33
CA VAL A 578 -21.49 -12.43 1.09
C VAL A 578 -22.80 -11.64 0.93
N ILE A 579 -23.91 -12.37 0.89
CA ILE A 579 -25.26 -11.82 0.95
C ILE A 579 -25.92 -12.23 2.27
N ALA A 580 -26.26 -11.24 3.09
CA ALA A 580 -27.01 -11.43 4.31
C ALA A 580 -28.52 -11.28 4.05
N LEU A 581 -29.27 -12.33 4.34
CA LEU A 581 -30.72 -12.37 4.25
C LEU A 581 -31.28 -12.10 5.66
N GLY A 582 -31.55 -10.82 5.94
CA GLY A 582 -31.98 -10.34 7.24
C GLY A 582 -33.50 -10.28 7.36
N HIS A 583 -34.09 -11.18 8.14
CA HIS A 583 -35.52 -11.14 8.54
C HIS A 583 -36.54 -11.21 7.39
N ASN A 584 -36.14 -11.77 6.24
CA ASN A 584 -36.99 -11.78 5.05
C ASN A 584 -38.17 -12.75 5.17
N THR A 585 -39.38 -12.28 4.91
CA THR A 585 -40.61 -13.11 4.92
C THR A 585 -41.41 -12.94 3.63
N GLY A 586 -42.11 -14.00 3.24
CA GLY A 586 -42.96 -14.03 2.04
C GLY A 586 -42.18 -14.17 0.74
N GLU A 587 -42.86 -14.01 -0.40
CA GLU A 587 -42.28 -14.20 -1.75
C GLU A 587 -41.76 -12.87 -2.31
N TYR A 588 -40.56 -12.47 -1.89
CA TYR A 588 -39.98 -11.13 -2.13
C TYR A 588 -38.97 -11.06 -3.29
N LEU A 589 -38.48 -12.20 -3.78
CA LEU A 589 -37.63 -12.33 -4.96
C LEU A 589 -38.44 -12.87 -6.16
N SER A 590 -38.10 -12.41 -7.35
CA SER A 590 -38.50 -12.97 -8.63
C SER A 590 -37.70 -14.23 -8.97
N GLU A 591 -38.15 -14.99 -9.97
CA GLU A 591 -37.45 -16.19 -10.41
C GLU A 591 -36.02 -15.90 -10.91
N GLU A 592 -35.82 -14.75 -11.57
CA GLU A 592 -34.51 -14.31 -12.06
C GLU A 592 -33.55 -13.94 -10.91
N GLU A 593 -34.05 -13.28 -9.86
CA GLU A 593 -33.28 -12.96 -8.66
C GLU A 593 -32.84 -14.22 -7.93
N VAL A 594 -33.73 -15.22 -7.80
CA VAL A 594 -33.37 -16.51 -7.19
C VAL A 594 -32.35 -17.26 -8.03
N ASN A 595 -32.46 -17.24 -9.36
CA ASN A 595 -31.47 -17.86 -10.24
C ASN A 595 -30.10 -17.20 -10.08
N SER A 596 -30.05 -15.87 -9.99
CA SER A 596 -28.82 -15.11 -9.80
C SER A 596 -28.17 -15.41 -8.44
N LEU A 597 -28.96 -15.45 -7.36
CA LEU A 597 -28.48 -15.86 -6.03
C LEU A 597 -27.96 -17.29 -6.04
N THR A 598 -28.65 -18.20 -6.74
CA THR A 598 -28.22 -19.60 -6.89
C THR A 598 -26.87 -19.67 -7.61
N GLU A 599 -26.71 -18.96 -8.73
CA GLU A 599 -25.46 -18.91 -9.49
C GLU A 599 -24.31 -18.30 -8.67
N PHE A 600 -24.57 -17.22 -7.94
CA PHE A 600 -23.62 -16.58 -7.04
C PHE A 600 -23.06 -17.56 -6.00
N VAL A 601 -23.93 -18.28 -5.29
CA VAL A 601 -23.50 -19.28 -4.29
C VAL A 601 -22.77 -20.44 -4.96
N HIS A 602 -23.29 -20.96 -6.08
CA HIS A 602 -22.63 -22.05 -6.80
C HIS A 602 -21.21 -21.69 -7.27
N ASN A 603 -20.98 -20.43 -7.67
CA ASN A 603 -19.70 -19.91 -8.12
C ASN A 603 -18.72 -19.56 -6.98
N GLY A 604 -19.18 -19.60 -5.73
CA GLY A 604 -18.32 -19.50 -4.56
C GLY A 604 -18.64 -18.38 -3.59
N GLY A 605 -19.69 -17.58 -3.86
CA GLY A 605 -20.20 -16.55 -2.95
C GLY A 605 -20.84 -17.12 -1.68
N GLY A 606 -20.82 -16.33 -0.61
CA GLY A 606 -21.34 -16.72 0.70
C GLY A 606 -22.77 -16.23 0.97
N VAL A 607 -23.54 -16.96 1.78
CA VAL A 607 -24.86 -16.50 2.25
C VAL A 607 -24.98 -16.65 3.76
N VAL A 608 -25.54 -15.63 4.40
CA VAL A 608 -25.85 -15.63 5.84
C VAL A 608 -27.35 -15.37 6.02
N GLY A 609 -28.10 -16.39 6.43
CA GLY A 609 -29.52 -16.27 6.73
C GLY A 609 -29.77 -16.00 8.20
N ILE A 610 -30.52 -14.93 8.52
CA ILE A 610 -30.81 -14.51 9.89
C ILE A 610 -32.30 -14.66 10.17
N HIS A 611 -32.61 -15.34 11.28
CA HIS A 611 -33.93 -15.56 11.86
C HIS A 611 -34.99 -15.98 10.84
N ALA A 612 -35.74 -15.01 10.31
CA ALA A 612 -36.87 -15.26 9.42
C ALA A 612 -36.49 -15.61 7.97
N ALA A 613 -35.20 -15.61 7.59
CA ALA A 613 -34.77 -15.91 6.22
C ALA A 613 -35.37 -17.21 5.64
N THR A 614 -35.63 -18.24 6.45
CA THR A 614 -36.28 -19.51 6.05
C THR A 614 -37.79 -19.42 5.86
N SER A 615 -38.42 -18.34 6.32
CA SER A 615 -39.81 -17.94 6.05
C SER A 615 -39.93 -17.15 4.74
N GLY A 616 -38.80 -16.71 4.20
CA GLY A 616 -38.67 -16.14 2.87
C GLY A 616 -38.74 -17.18 1.75
N MET A 617 -39.36 -16.82 0.63
CA MET A 617 -39.39 -17.64 -0.60
C MET A 617 -39.83 -19.11 -0.36
N SER A 618 -40.79 -19.31 0.54
CA SER A 618 -41.25 -20.63 1.00
C SER A 618 -41.77 -21.55 -0.10
N SER A 619 -42.18 -20.99 -1.24
CA SER A 619 -42.64 -21.71 -2.43
C SER A 619 -41.50 -22.13 -3.37
N CYS A 620 -40.30 -21.58 -3.19
CA CYS A 620 -39.16 -21.76 -4.09
C CYS A 620 -38.14 -22.76 -3.55
N THR A 621 -38.05 -23.92 -4.20
CA THR A 621 -37.12 -24.99 -3.81
C THR A 621 -35.64 -24.62 -3.99
N LYS A 622 -35.30 -23.78 -4.97
CA LYS A 622 -33.91 -23.32 -5.18
C LYS A 622 -33.40 -22.51 -3.99
N TYR A 623 -34.23 -21.60 -3.48
CA TYR A 623 -33.90 -20.77 -2.31
C TYR A 623 -33.84 -21.61 -1.04
N SER A 624 -34.81 -22.50 -0.81
CA SER A 624 -34.80 -23.35 0.39
C SER A 624 -33.66 -24.36 0.39
N ASN A 625 -33.15 -24.78 -0.76
CA ASN A 625 -31.92 -25.57 -0.85
C ASN A 625 -30.68 -24.78 -0.42
N ILE A 626 -30.62 -23.47 -0.72
CA ILE A 626 -29.52 -22.59 -0.28
C ILE A 626 -29.47 -22.46 1.23
N LEU A 627 -30.61 -22.17 1.88
CA LEU A 627 -30.67 -22.04 3.35
C LEU A 627 -30.75 -23.39 4.09
N GLY A 628 -31.21 -24.43 3.39
CA GLY A 628 -31.26 -25.80 3.87
C GLY A 628 -32.54 -26.19 4.61
N GLN A 629 -33.47 -25.25 4.84
CA GLN A 629 -34.76 -25.50 5.47
C GLN A 629 -35.86 -24.56 4.98
N VAL A 630 -37.11 -24.93 5.28
CA VAL A 630 -38.31 -24.10 5.09
C VAL A 630 -39.02 -23.98 6.43
N PHE A 631 -39.35 -22.75 6.83
CA PHE A 631 -40.14 -22.46 8.03
C PHE A 631 -41.50 -23.18 8.00
N ASN A 632 -41.95 -23.64 9.17
CA ASN A 632 -43.24 -24.30 9.38
C ASN A 632 -44.13 -23.57 10.40
N GLY A 633 -43.54 -23.04 11.47
CA GLY A 633 -44.25 -22.37 12.57
C GLY A 633 -43.31 -22.10 13.73
N HIS A 634 -43.76 -21.42 14.79
CA HIS A 634 -43.00 -21.23 16.02
C HIS A 634 -43.98 -21.16 17.21
N PRO A 635 -43.56 -21.51 18.44
CA PRO A 635 -44.27 -21.15 19.65
C PRO A 635 -44.12 -19.65 19.94
N PRO A 636 -44.86 -19.09 20.92
CA PRO A 636 -44.58 -17.76 21.43
C PRO A 636 -43.11 -17.64 21.92
N PRO A 637 -42.49 -16.45 21.87
CA PRO A 637 -41.15 -16.24 22.38
C PRO A 637 -40.98 -16.75 23.81
N GLU A 638 -39.95 -17.56 24.03
CA GLU A 638 -39.74 -18.29 25.29
C GLU A 638 -38.26 -18.34 25.67
N TRP A 639 -38.01 -18.57 26.96
CA TRP A 639 -36.66 -18.85 27.43
C TRP A 639 -36.27 -20.28 27.06
N ILE A 640 -35.14 -20.43 26.38
CA ILE A 640 -34.54 -21.71 26.04
C ILE A 640 -33.14 -21.82 26.63
N THR A 641 -32.66 -23.05 26.81
CA THR A 641 -31.24 -23.32 27.02
C THR A 641 -30.63 -23.69 25.68
N LEU A 642 -29.71 -22.86 25.19
CA LEU A 642 -28.93 -23.15 24.00
C LEU A 642 -27.77 -24.06 24.34
N GLU A 643 -27.48 -25.01 23.45
CA GLU A 643 -26.33 -25.90 23.52
C GLU A 643 -25.44 -25.70 22.29
N VAL A 644 -24.15 -25.45 22.53
CA VAL A 644 -23.13 -25.39 21.48
C VAL A 644 -22.65 -26.81 21.19
N GLU A 645 -22.94 -27.29 19.98
CA GLU A 645 -22.59 -28.65 19.55
C GLU A 645 -21.21 -28.75 18.94
N SER A 646 -20.85 -27.82 18.04
CA SER A 646 -19.54 -27.81 17.39
C SER A 646 -18.65 -26.73 17.98
N THR A 647 -18.08 -27.00 19.16
CA THR A 647 -17.20 -26.05 19.88
C THR A 647 -15.88 -25.79 19.16
N GLY A 648 -15.46 -26.67 18.24
CA GLY A 648 -14.25 -26.52 17.44
C GLY A 648 -14.43 -25.70 16.14
N HIS A 649 -15.67 -25.48 15.71
CA HIS A 649 -15.97 -24.75 14.48
C HIS A 649 -15.64 -23.25 14.63
N PHE A 650 -15.05 -22.64 13.59
CA PHE A 650 -14.59 -21.23 13.61
C PHE A 650 -15.65 -20.25 14.14
N ILE A 651 -16.90 -20.43 13.72
CA ILE A 651 -18.06 -19.60 14.11
C ILE A 651 -18.32 -19.65 15.63
N ASN A 652 -18.05 -20.77 16.29
CA ASN A 652 -18.34 -20.99 17.71
C ASN A 652 -17.13 -20.76 18.63
N LYS A 653 -15.97 -20.32 18.12
CA LYS A 653 -14.76 -20.01 18.91
C LYS A 653 -14.87 -18.63 19.59
N CYS A 654 -15.82 -18.48 20.49
CA CYS A 654 -15.95 -17.29 21.33
C CYS A 654 -15.52 -17.62 22.77
N ASP A 655 -14.70 -16.74 23.38
CA ASP A 655 -14.14 -16.94 24.72
C ASP A 655 -15.17 -16.72 25.84
N THR A 656 -16.35 -16.21 25.51
CA THR A 656 -17.43 -15.91 26.46
C THR A 656 -18.77 -16.43 25.96
N LEU A 657 -19.44 -17.28 26.74
CA LEU A 657 -20.86 -17.58 26.53
C LEU A 657 -21.71 -16.37 26.96
N PRO A 658 -22.85 -16.10 26.30
CA PRO A 658 -23.66 -14.94 26.62
C PRO A 658 -24.31 -15.06 28.01
N GLY A 659 -24.49 -13.91 28.66
CA GLY A 659 -25.36 -13.76 29.84
C GLY A 659 -26.84 -13.63 29.45
N THR A 660 -27.70 -13.23 30.40
CA THR A 660 -29.15 -13.01 30.17
C THR A 660 -29.48 -11.72 29.39
N ASP A 661 -28.46 -10.98 28.95
CA ASP A 661 -28.55 -9.61 28.44
C ASP A 661 -29.14 -9.51 27.02
N ALA A 662 -29.50 -10.64 26.41
CA ALA A 662 -30.17 -10.72 25.11
C ALA A 662 -31.71 -10.74 25.21
N ALA A 663 -32.29 -10.75 26.41
CA ALA A 663 -33.73 -10.74 26.61
C ALA A 663 -34.28 -9.30 26.71
N PRO A 664 -35.44 -9.00 26.09
CA PRO A 664 -36.08 -7.70 26.23
C PRO A 664 -36.57 -7.45 27.66
N ASP A 665 -36.66 -6.19 28.06
CA ASP A 665 -37.15 -5.77 29.40
C ASP A 665 -38.56 -6.31 29.73
N SER A 666 -39.34 -6.65 28.70
CA SER A 666 -40.68 -7.24 28.80
C SER A 666 -40.70 -8.75 29.05
N ALA A 667 -39.56 -9.43 28.94
CA ALA A 667 -39.44 -10.85 29.22
C ALA A 667 -39.58 -11.13 30.72
N GLN A 668 -40.18 -12.27 31.08
CA GLN A 668 -40.16 -12.74 32.46
C GLN A 668 -38.71 -13.06 32.87
N THR A 669 -38.39 -12.92 34.16
CA THR A 669 -37.04 -13.27 34.69
C THR A 669 -36.63 -14.66 34.24
N CYS A 670 -35.39 -14.83 33.79
CA CYS A 670 -34.87 -16.12 33.32
C CYS A 670 -35.16 -17.24 34.35
N PRO A 671 -35.91 -18.29 33.98
CA PRO A 671 -36.33 -19.33 34.92
C PRO A 671 -35.22 -20.35 35.21
N PHE A 672 -34.09 -20.29 34.50
CA PHE A 672 -33.00 -21.26 34.60
C PHE A 672 -31.94 -20.82 35.60
N ASN A 673 -31.49 -21.76 36.44
CA ASN A 673 -30.33 -21.53 37.30
C ASN A 673 -29.06 -21.69 36.48
N THR A 674 -28.45 -20.57 36.10
CA THR A 674 -27.22 -20.53 35.28
C THR A 674 -26.03 -21.25 35.91
N ASN A 675 -26.01 -21.45 37.25
CA ASN A 675 -24.97 -22.23 37.93
C ASN A 675 -25.06 -23.74 37.70
N LEU A 676 -26.14 -24.23 37.09
CA LEU A 676 -26.35 -25.65 36.79
C LEU A 676 -26.13 -26.00 35.31
N LEU A 677 -25.75 -25.01 34.48
CA LEU A 677 -25.49 -25.20 33.06
C LEU A 677 -24.07 -25.73 32.82
N SER A 678 -23.92 -26.57 31.81
CA SER A 678 -22.60 -27.04 31.36
C SER A 678 -21.82 -25.90 30.68
N ALA A 679 -20.50 -26.05 30.55
CA ALA A 679 -19.62 -25.03 29.98
C ALA A 679 -19.89 -24.67 28.50
N ASN A 680 -20.80 -25.37 27.82
CA ASN A 680 -21.25 -25.14 26.45
C ASN A 680 -22.76 -24.80 26.38
N GLN A 681 -23.38 -24.45 27.50
CA GLN A 681 -24.81 -24.18 27.61
C GLN A 681 -25.09 -22.81 28.22
N PHE A 682 -26.10 -22.11 27.69
CA PHE A 682 -26.48 -20.79 28.18
C PHE A 682 -27.96 -20.48 27.93
N PRO A 683 -28.59 -19.65 28.77
CA PRO A 683 -29.97 -19.25 28.55
C PRO A 683 -30.07 -18.22 27.42
N TRP A 684 -31.13 -18.31 26.63
CA TRP A 684 -31.42 -17.35 25.57
C TRP A 684 -32.94 -17.17 25.43
N PHE A 685 -33.40 -15.96 25.14
CA PHE A 685 -34.82 -15.67 24.93
C PHE A 685 -35.02 -15.29 23.48
N ASP A 686 -35.84 -16.05 22.75
CA ASP A 686 -36.08 -15.81 21.32
C ASP A 686 -37.36 -16.47 20.83
N GLU A 687 -37.71 -16.17 19.57
CA GLU A 687 -38.77 -16.85 18.83
C GLU A 687 -38.19 -18.05 18.07
N VAL A 688 -38.39 -19.25 18.60
CA VAL A 688 -37.74 -20.47 18.09
C VAL A 688 -38.47 -21.05 16.89
N TYR A 689 -37.88 -20.95 15.69
CA TYR A 689 -38.50 -21.44 14.46
C TYR A 689 -38.50 -22.96 14.37
N THR A 690 -39.63 -23.54 13.97
CA THR A 690 -39.77 -24.93 13.53
C THR A 690 -39.72 -25.03 12.00
N PHE A 691 -39.27 -26.17 11.47
CA PHE A 691 -39.05 -26.37 10.04
C PHE A 691 -39.89 -27.53 9.49
N LYS A 692 -40.22 -27.48 8.19
CA LYS A 692 -41.03 -28.50 7.51
C LYS A 692 -40.34 -29.88 7.46
N SER A 693 -39.03 -29.91 7.65
CA SER A 693 -38.24 -31.12 7.78
C SER A 693 -37.23 -30.98 8.91
N HIS A 694 -36.80 -32.08 9.51
CA HIS A 694 -35.81 -32.04 10.59
C HIS A 694 -34.45 -31.56 10.04
N PRO A 695 -33.75 -30.57 10.66
CA PRO A 695 -32.48 -30.07 10.11
C PRO A 695 -31.34 -31.10 10.06
N ARG A 696 -31.36 -32.12 10.93
CA ARG A 696 -30.43 -33.28 10.90
C ARG A 696 -30.83 -34.37 9.90
N VAL A 697 -31.15 -34.03 8.65
CA VAL A 697 -31.21 -35.04 7.58
C VAL A 697 -29.78 -35.52 7.28
N PRO A 698 -29.53 -36.80 6.93
CA PRO A 698 -28.19 -37.30 6.68
C PRO A 698 -27.65 -36.74 5.35
N ASP A 699 -27.20 -35.49 5.37
CA ASP A 699 -26.49 -34.86 4.26
C ASP A 699 -25.07 -34.55 4.73
N LYS A 700 -24.07 -34.96 3.93
CA LYS A 700 -22.64 -34.84 4.28
C LYS A 700 -22.15 -33.39 4.25
N ASN A 701 -22.96 -32.47 3.75
CA ASN A 701 -22.57 -31.08 3.52
C ASN A 701 -23.08 -30.12 4.59
N ARG A 702 -23.75 -30.58 5.66
CA ARG A 702 -24.34 -29.74 6.70
C ARG A 702 -23.81 -30.07 8.09
N GLU A 703 -23.38 -29.05 8.82
CA GLU A 703 -22.90 -29.15 10.19
C GLU A 703 -23.77 -28.33 11.12
N ILE A 704 -24.27 -28.93 12.20
CA ILE A 704 -25.08 -28.25 13.21
C ILE A 704 -24.18 -27.54 14.20
N LEU A 705 -24.45 -26.26 14.46
CA LEU A 705 -23.65 -25.44 15.35
C LEU A 705 -24.32 -25.21 16.71
N LEU A 706 -25.62 -24.93 16.72
CA LEU A 706 -26.41 -24.70 17.94
C LEU A 706 -27.72 -25.50 17.90
N SER A 707 -28.17 -25.97 19.07
CA SER A 707 -29.50 -26.56 19.26
C SER A 707 -30.12 -26.18 20.60
N VAL A 708 -31.42 -26.51 20.75
CA VAL A 708 -32.11 -26.42 22.05
C VAL A 708 -31.75 -27.63 22.92
N HIS A 709 -31.28 -27.37 24.13
CA HIS A 709 -30.95 -28.41 25.12
C HIS A 709 -32.22 -29.16 25.60
N GLN A 710 -32.06 -30.47 25.80
CA GLN A 710 -33.13 -31.47 25.89
C GLN A 710 -34.10 -31.32 27.08
N THR A 711 -33.72 -30.62 28.16
CA THR A 711 -34.49 -30.60 29.43
C THR A 711 -35.42 -29.40 29.62
N THR A 712 -35.55 -28.55 28.59
CA THR A 712 -36.09 -27.19 28.76
C THR A 712 -37.54 -27.01 28.32
N ILE A 713 -38.14 -28.01 27.67
CA ILE A 713 -39.48 -27.93 27.08
C ILE A 713 -40.26 -29.19 27.47
N GLU A 714 -41.26 -29.06 28.35
CA GLU A 714 -42.15 -30.18 28.69
C GLU A 714 -43.08 -30.50 27.51
N ASN A 715 -43.10 -31.78 27.08
CA ASN A 715 -44.04 -32.37 26.12
C ASN A 715 -43.99 -31.90 24.66
N ASP A 716 -42.80 -31.68 24.08
CA ASP A 716 -42.69 -31.46 22.63
C ASP A 716 -41.74 -32.46 21.95
N GLU A 717 -42.09 -32.90 20.74
CA GLU A 717 -41.33 -33.84 19.90
C GLU A 717 -40.00 -33.22 19.38
N ARG A 718 -39.66 -32.00 19.80
CA ARG A 718 -38.44 -31.21 19.49
C ARG A 718 -37.15 -31.73 20.14
N GLN A 719 -36.94 -33.06 20.21
CA GLN A 719 -35.71 -33.64 20.76
C GLN A 719 -34.47 -33.17 19.99
N SER A 720 -33.57 -32.42 20.65
CA SER A 720 -32.34 -31.82 20.08
C SER A 720 -32.58 -31.08 18.76
N PHE A 721 -33.31 -29.97 18.87
CA PHE A 721 -33.78 -29.17 17.75
C PHE A 721 -32.69 -28.18 17.27
N PRO A 722 -32.11 -28.34 16.07
CA PRO A 722 -31.07 -27.43 15.57
C PRO A 722 -31.59 -26.04 15.26
N LEU A 723 -30.85 -25.03 15.69
CA LEU A 723 -31.17 -23.62 15.52
C LEU A 723 -30.20 -22.89 14.60
N SER A 724 -28.97 -23.38 14.47
CA SER A 724 -28.02 -22.86 13.50
C SER A 724 -27.18 -23.96 12.88
N TRP A 725 -26.80 -23.75 11.63
CA TRP A 725 -26.01 -24.69 10.86
C TRP A 725 -25.21 -24.00 9.77
N THR A 726 -24.14 -24.66 9.34
CA THR A 726 -23.43 -24.35 8.10
C THR A 726 -23.73 -25.40 7.05
N GLN A 727 -23.67 -25.02 5.78
CA GLN A 727 -23.63 -25.97 4.67
C GLN A 727 -22.89 -25.43 3.45
N THR A 728 -22.45 -26.32 2.57
CA THR A 728 -21.86 -25.97 1.28
C THR A 728 -22.82 -26.20 0.13
N VAL A 729 -22.96 -25.21 -0.75
CA VAL A 729 -23.80 -25.30 -1.96
C VAL A 729 -22.94 -24.97 -3.18
N GLY A 730 -22.66 -25.97 -4.02
CA GLY A 730 -21.65 -25.83 -5.07
C GLY A 730 -20.27 -25.54 -4.48
N ARG A 731 -19.68 -24.39 -4.84
CA ARG A 731 -18.44 -23.89 -4.22
C ARG A 731 -18.68 -22.93 -3.06
N GLY A 732 -19.91 -22.46 -2.83
CA GLY A 732 -20.25 -21.45 -1.82
C GLY A 732 -20.43 -22.04 -0.43
N ARG A 733 -20.43 -21.14 0.56
CA ARG A 733 -20.62 -21.46 1.98
C ARG A 733 -21.82 -20.70 2.52
N VAL A 734 -22.73 -21.41 3.17
CA VAL A 734 -23.97 -20.85 3.69
C VAL A 734 -24.06 -21.10 5.18
N TYR A 735 -24.37 -20.04 5.94
CA TYR A 735 -24.71 -20.13 7.35
C TYR A 735 -26.17 -19.71 7.55
N TYR A 736 -26.87 -20.36 8.47
CA TYR A 736 -28.18 -19.95 8.92
C TYR A 736 -28.27 -19.99 10.45
N THR A 737 -28.99 -19.03 11.03
CA THR A 737 -29.43 -19.05 12.43
C THR A 737 -30.91 -18.69 12.55
N ALA A 738 -31.63 -19.41 13.40
CA ALA A 738 -33.00 -19.11 13.78
C ALA A 738 -33.10 -18.02 14.85
N LEU A 739 -31.98 -17.61 15.45
CA LEU A 739 -31.92 -16.59 16.50
C LEU A 739 -31.91 -15.18 15.91
N GLY A 740 -32.29 -14.19 16.72
CA GLY A 740 -32.17 -12.77 16.41
C GLY A 740 -33.49 -12.03 16.20
N HIS A 741 -34.60 -12.52 16.76
CA HIS A 741 -35.91 -11.86 16.63
C HIS A 741 -35.97 -10.48 17.29
N PHE A 742 -35.28 -10.30 18.42
CA PHE A 742 -35.35 -9.10 19.25
C PHE A 742 -34.17 -8.15 19.03
N ASP A 743 -34.36 -6.86 19.32
CA ASP A 743 -33.31 -5.82 19.21
C ASP A 743 -32.11 -6.12 20.11
N GLU A 744 -32.38 -6.68 21.29
CA GLU A 744 -31.42 -7.01 22.33
C GLU A 744 -30.38 -8.05 21.86
N ALA A 745 -30.75 -8.93 20.93
CA ALA A 745 -29.80 -9.85 20.29
C ALA A 745 -28.67 -9.08 19.59
N TYR A 746 -28.98 -7.95 18.95
CA TYR A 746 -28.00 -7.13 18.23
C TYR A 746 -27.17 -6.21 19.12
N ARG A 747 -27.49 -6.16 20.42
CA ARG A 747 -26.64 -5.53 21.45
C ARG A 747 -25.81 -6.54 22.22
N ASN A 748 -26.11 -7.83 22.05
CA ASN A 748 -25.40 -8.92 22.71
C ASN A 748 -24.08 -9.20 21.96
N SER A 749 -22.96 -9.03 22.65
CA SER A 749 -21.61 -9.17 22.06
C SER A 749 -21.36 -10.55 21.48
N TRP A 750 -21.78 -11.62 22.16
CA TRP A 750 -21.62 -12.99 21.67
C TRP A 750 -22.37 -13.23 20.37
N TYR A 751 -23.62 -12.74 20.27
CA TYR A 751 -24.42 -12.92 19.06
C TYR A 751 -23.86 -12.14 17.88
N ILE A 752 -23.47 -10.88 18.08
CA ILE A 752 -22.83 -10.06 17.05
C ILE A 752 -21.50 -10.65 16.59
N GLU A 753 -20.68 -11.16 17.52
CA GLU A 753 -19.44 -11.85 17.18
C GLU A 753 -19.72 -13.14 16.38
N THR A 754 -20.75 -13.90 16.75
CA THR A 754 -21.17 -15.11 16.02
C THR A 754 -21.59 -14.79 14.59
N ILE A 755 -22.38 -13.73 14.37
CA ILE A 755 -22.78 -13.28 13.03
C ILE A 755 -21.57 -12.78 12.23
N SER A 756 -20.67 -12.02 12.86
CA SER A 756 -19.44 -11.56 12.22
C SER A 756 -18.57 -12.74 11.75
N ARG A 757 -18.35 -13.74 12.61
CA ARG A 757 -17.60 -14.96 12.26
C ARG A 757 -18.32 -15.77 11.19
N ALA A 758 -19.65 -15.79 11.17
CA ALA A 758 -20.42 -16.45 10.12
C ALA A 758 -20.23 -15.78 8.75
N ILE A 759 -20.18 -14.44 8.71
CA ILE A 759 -19.88 -13.68 7.48
C ILE A 759 -18.46 -14.00 6.99
N VAL A 760 -17.46 -13.93 7.87
CA VAL A 760 -16.06 -14.29 7.55
C VAL A 760 -15.95 -15.72 7.03
N TRP A 761 -16.63 -16.66 7.68
CA TRP A 761 -16.65 -18.06 7.27
C TRP A 761 -17.33 -18.26 5.92
N ALA A 762 -18.46 -17.60 5.68
CA ALA A 762 -19.19 -17.64 4.41
C ALA A 762 -18.36 -17.05 3.25
N ALA A 763 -17.59 -16.00 3.53
CA ALA A 763 -16.62 -15.38 2.62
C ALA A 763 -15.36 -16.23 2.37
N LYS A 764 -15.18 -17.35 3.09
CA LYS A 764 -13.97 -18.21 3.07
C LYS A 764 -12.70 -17.52 3.55
N GLN A 765 -12.84 -16.64 4.54
CA GLN A 765 -11.74 -15.92 5.16
C GLN A 765 -11.44 -16.42 6.58
N ASP A 766 -11.87 -17.65 6.91
CA ASP A 766 -11.71 -18.33 8.21
C ASP A 766 -10.38 -19.09 8.38
N GLN A 767 -9.49 -19.05 7.38
CA GLN A 767 -8.16 -19.68 7.41
C GLN A 767 -7.09 -18.76 7.96
#